data_AF-A0A2T6CME8-F1
#
_entry.id   AF-A0A2T6CME8-F1
#
_cell.length_a   1.000
_cell.length_b   1.000
_cell.length_c   1.000
_cell.angle_alpha   90.00
_cell.angle_beta   90.00
_cell.angle_gamma   90.00
#
_symmetry.space_group_name_H-M   'P 1'
#
loop_
_entity.id
_entity.type
_entity.pdbx_description
1 polymer ?
#
loop_
_entity_poly.entity_id
_entity_poly.type
_entity_poly.pdbx_seq_one_letter_code
_entity_poly.pdbx_strand_id
1 'polypeptide(L)'
;MNSESLYFLEQTDFALRFARCDPRDLPLRINRVEEVSTINPAAVVEAARRVFPVTTTPLICALRPAGLRIEVGDANATAPSLEAAYRVAGGELPPAVAAMAVDTVNGGPNKTARWLTVSAPTTAFEAAREAVSGFDCKPTRCTSATTATAGALVASVSGPTVMLEIGARASHAILVTPAGILRTCPIGLTRDTILSSVQAELGLKSTEAAAQTFFNTDLNLADVGARIADRLADTVDADLARLVSDQPKPFSLYCGTLPVPQQWLIAAIARIFGLEVHVPDLPAWRAKANVTFGSSVVESKISPAWFGLLHAIHAQATATSAPVMWLPSWRTLALGNAIVDPIGRTPTAAPAPTPPAPAAPATPSVAAAPSRKATPPPTPAPTPAPRPAEKKPAPAPAEPARAATSVAYGSEPRPPARAGKSQSKALLIGIAAAVIVVAGGFILYSQQAQATRAATAKQQAEAQLKAEQARAREAEERAKREALARQKIELDAAQKLAQAESARAAAEKEAQVQAAARRANARGALVVTTEPAGAMVAVGDLPPRPSPATFADLKTGSHRIVVTSPTHETATTEGAVKENETTSVNVPLQRSTGTLEIASTPAGMNYELRPAAMLMVDPKQVRTGTTPAALPDVAPGDYTVTFSSPGWSAHTERVSVTRNENSRTSWVVSTGRVTINSQPQGATVKRKGVPVGTTPLTLTDVAPGAAEFEIAHANFDQPAAVSGVVEAGRTLALQAQFAASSRVFAAGEVDRQPEALNDKPIKVPYYLTLNKPQIELEFVVGRDGVARSFSVRSATEKDLARYSIPTVTGWKFRPALKDGKPVSARMLLTLRKFVVGE
;
A
#
# COMPACT_ATOMS: atom_id res chain seq x y z
N MET A 1 -8.91 17.96 -37.79
CA MET A 1 -9.28 18.29 -36.40
C MET A 1 -7.98 18.60 -35.67
N ASN A 2 -7.91 19.67 -34.87
CA ASN A 2 -6.63 20.15 -34.34
C ASN A 2 -6.02 19.18 -33.32
N SER A 3 -4.71 18.94 -33.41
CA SER A 3 -3.98 18.10 -32.46
C SER A 3 -3.50 18.90 -31.25
N GLU A 4 -4.44 19.49 -30.50
CA GLU A 4 -4.14 20.29 -29.32
C GLU A 4 -3.89 19.40 -28.10
N SER A 5 -2.67 19.45 -27.54
CA SER A 5 -2.30 18.70 -26.34
C SER A 5 -3.25 18.97 -25.17
N LEU A 6 -3.47 17.96 -24.35
CA LEU A 6 -4.19 18.07 -23.09
C LEU A 6 -3.22 18.44 -21.97
N TYR A 7 -3.62 19.40 -21.14
CA TYR A 7 -2.81 19.92 -20.06
C TYR A 7 -3.50 19.67 -18.73
N PHE A 8 -2.70 19.27 -17.74
CA PHE A 8 -3.16 18.98 -16.40
C PHE A 8 -2.28 19.67 -15.36
N LEU A 9 -2.91 20.10 -14.27
CA LEU A 9 -2.25 20.66 -13.09
C LEU A 9 -2.83 20.02 -11.83
N GLU A 10 -1.98 19.62 -10.90
CA GLU A 10 -2.36 19.34 -9.51
C GLU A 10 -1.75 20.39 -8.59
N GLN A 11 -2.56 20.96 -7.71
CA GLN A 11 -2.14 21.91 -6.68
C GLN A 11 -2.11 21.23 -5.32
N THR A 12 -1.00 21.37 -4.60
CA THR A 12 -0.93 21.16 -3.15
C THR A 12 -0.47 22.45 -2.47
N ASP A 13 -0.49 22.49 -1.13
CA ASP A 13 0.08 23.62 -0.37
C ASP A 13 1.62 23.70 -0.50
N PHE A 14 2.27 22.63 -1.00
CA PHE A 14 3.72 22.43 -0.95
C PHE A 14 4.40 22.38 -2.32
N ALA A 15 3.68 21.95 -3.35
CA ALA A 15 4.15 21.86 -4.73
C ALA A 15 3.00 21.99 -5.74
N LEU A 16 3.37 22.40 -6.96
CA LEU A 16 2.54 22.23 -8.14
C LEU A 16 3.12 21.11 -9.00
N ARG A 17 2.25 20.28 -9.57
CA ARG A 17 2.59 19.25 -10.54
C ARG A 17 1.92 19.59 -11.86
N PHE A 18 2.71 19.62 -12.92
CA PHE A 18 2.27 19.96 -14.27
C PHE A 18 2.47 18.76 -15.20
N ALA A 19 1.50 18.45 -16.06
CA ALA A 19 1.64 17.43 -17.09
C ALA A 19 1.10 17.90 -18.46
N ARG A 20 1.82 17.54 -19.53
CA ARG A 20 1.36 17.67 -20.92
C ARG A 20 1.20 16.29 -21.56
N CYS A 21 0.05 16.07 -22.17
CA CYS A 21 -0.29 14.85 -22.88
C CYS A 21 -0.68 15.16 -24.33
N ASP A 22 -0.24 14.38 -25.31
CA ASP A 22 -0.61 14.61 -26.72
C ASP A 22 -1.80 13.72 -27.14
N PRO A 23 -2.80 14.26 -27.87
CA PRO A 23 -4.15 13.69 -27.95
C PRO A 23 -4.30 12.69 -29.11
N ARG A 24 -3.19 12.17 -29.65
CA ARG A 24 -3.14 11.42 -30.90
C ARG A 24 -3.51 9.97 -30.66
N ASP A 25 -4.81 9.78 -30.47
CA ASP A 25 -5.50 8.55 -30.12
C ASP A 25 -5.11 7.97 -28.75
N LEU A 26 -5.91 7.01 -28.29
CA LEU A 26 -5.72 6.32 -27.01
C LEU A 26 -4.79 5.11 -27.23
N PRO A 27 -3.82 4.84 -26.32
CA PRO A 27 -3.62 5.42 -25.00
C PRO A 27 -2.92 6.79 -24.97
N LEU A 28 -3.51 7.73 -24.22
CA LEU A 28 -3.10 9.13 -24.12
C LEU A 28 -1.64 9.27 -23.66
N ARG A 29 -0.76 9.87 -24.48
CA ARG A 29 0.68 9.90 -24.19
C ARG A 29 1.11 11.12 -23.38
N ILE A 30 1.53 10.91 -22.15
CA ILE A 30 2.16 11.89 -21.25
C ILE A 30 3.60 12.15 -21.73
N ASN A 31 3.84 13.35 -22.29
CA ASN A 31 5.11 13.71 -22.93
C ASN A 31 5.93 14.75 -22.12
N ARG A 32 5.37 15.37 -21.07
CA ARG A 32 6.13 16.16 -20.09
C ARG A 32 5.49 16.05 -18.71
N VAL A 33 6.32 16.00 -17.68
CA VAL A 33 5.97 16.17 -16.27
C VAL A 33 6.96 17.14 -15.61
N GLU A 34 6.49 18.01 -14.72
CA GLU A 34 7.32 18.85 -13.83
C GLU A 34 6.68 18.88 -12.44
N GLU A 35 7.43 18.65 -11.37
CA GLU A 35 7.04 19.03 -10.00
C GLU A 35 7.93 20.20 -9.57
N VAL A 36 7.36 21.18 -8.86
CA VAL A 36 8.09 22.33 -8.32
C VAL A 36 7.47 22.77 -7.00
N SER A 37 8.29 23.10 -6.01
CA SER A 37 7.79 23.53 -4.70
C SER A 37 7.20 24.95 -4.75
N THR A 38 6.09 25.15 -4.05
CA THR A 38 5.42 26.45 -3.89
C THR A 38 6.26 27.49 -3.14
N ILE A 39 7.34 27.09 -2.47
CA ILE A 39 8.25 28.03 -1.76
C ILE A 39 9.07 28.91 -2.70
N ASN A 40 9.17 28.57 -4.00
CA ASN A 40 9.86 29.39 -5.01
C ASN A 40 8.91 29.77 -6.16
N PRO A 41 8.16 30.90 -6.03
CA PRO A 41 7.23 31.36 -7.06
C PRO A 41 7.86 31.63 -8.44
N ALA A 42 9.15 31.98 -8.50
CA ALA A 42 9.84 32.18 -9.78
C ALA A 42 10.04 30.85 -10.52
N ALA A 43 10.56 29.84 -9.83
CA ALA A 43 10.71 28.48 -10.38
C ALA A 43 9.36 27.87 -10.78
N VAL A 44 8.27 28.21 -10.06
CA VAL A 44 6.90 27.81 -10.42
C VAL A 44 6.50 28.33 -11.81
N VAL A 45 6.70 29.62 -12.09
CA VAL A 45 6.38 30.22 -13.39
C VAL A 45 7.24 29.63 -14.51
N GLU A 46 8.52 29.35 -14.24
CA GLU A 46 9.39 28.68 -15.22
C GLU A 46 8.95 27.23 -15.51
N ALA A 47 8.57 26.46 -14.49
CA ALA A 47 8.06 25.09 -14.66
C ALA A 47 6.77 25.07 -15.47
N ALA A 48 5.82 25.97 -15.17
CA ALA A 48 4.59 26.13 -15.94
C ALA A 48 4.90 26.41 -17.43
N ARG A 49 5.83 27.35 -17.72
CA ARG A 49 6.28 27.69 -19.08
C ARG A 49 7.02 26.56 -19.81
N ARG A 50 7.57 25.56 -19.11
CA ARG A 50 8.15 24.35 -19.72
C ARG A 50 7.10 23.32 -20.14
N VAL A 51 5.88 23.40 -19.60
CA VAL A 51 4.77 22.49 -19.91
C VAL A 51 3.77 23.13 -20.86
N PHE A 52 3.27 24.33 -20.52
CA PHE A 52 2.23 25.05 -21.24
C PHE A 52 2.81 25.94 -22.36
N PRO A 53 2.31 25.86 -23.61
CA PRO A 53 2.50 26.94 -24.58
C PRO A 53 1.68 28.16 -24.17
N VAL A 54 2.11 29.32 -24.67
CA VAL A 54 1.60 30.65 -24.32
C VAL A 54 0.09 30.83 -24.48
N THR A 55 -0.46 31.64 -23.57
CA THR A 55 -1.77 32.33 -23.59
C THR A 55 -2.98 31.55 -24.12
N THR A 56 -3.91 31.27 -23.19
CA THR A 56 -5.26 30.68 -23.37
C THR A 56 -5.37 29.16 -23.45
N THR A 57 -4.25 28.44 -23.37
CA THR A 57 -4.15 26.97 -23.27
C THR A 57 -5.19 26.36 -22.31
N PRO A 58 -6.09 25.47 -22.78
CA PRO A 58 -7.08 24.79 -21.93
C PRO A 58 -6.44 23.88 -20.89
N LEU A 59 -6.76 24.10 -19.61
CA LEU A 59 -6.17 23.39 -18.47
C LEU A 59 -7.22 22.67 -17.61
N ILE A 60 -6.93 21.43 -17.25
CA ILE A 60 -7.69 20.63 -16.29
C ILE A 60 -6.95 20.63 -14.94
N CYS A 61 -7.57 21.22 -13.92
CA CYS A 61 -6.93 21.50 -12.63
C CYS A 61 -7.51 20.64 -11.51
N ALA A 62 -6.70 19.77 -10.92
CA ALA A 62 -6.98 19.16 -9.61
C ALA A 62 -6.54 20.15 -8.51
N LEU A 63 -7.49 20.97 -8.04
CA LEU A 63 -7.20 22.06 -7.09
C LEU A 63 -7.29 21.61 -5.64
N ARG A 64 -6.50 22.28 -4.78
CA ARG A 64 -6.54 22.17 -3.31
C ARG A 64 -6.71 23.56 -2.69
N PRO A 65 -7.94 24.05 -2.50
CA PRO A 65 -8.19 25.33 -1.84
C PRO A 65 -7.77 25.32 -0.36
N ALA A 66 -7.31 26.46 0.15
CA ALA A 66 -6.99 26.60 1.57
C ALA A 66 -8.23 26.51 2.46
N GLY A 67 -8.11 25.89 3.64
CA GLY A 67 -9.24 25.70 4.56
C GLY A 67 -10.17 24.54 4.19
N LEU A 68 -9.63 23.52 3.51
CA LEU A 68 -10.33 22.30 3.14
C LEU A 68 -10.94 21.55 4.35
N ARG A 69 -12.17 21.07 4.17
CA ARG A 69 -12.91 20.16 5.04
C ARG A 69 -13.26 18.90 4.24
N ILE A 70 -12.95 17.73 4.81
CA ILE A 70 -13.08 16.44 4.12
C ILE A 70 -13.82 15.46 5.05
N GLU A 71 -15.08 15.19 4.73
CA GLU A 71 -16.05 14.54 5.62
C GLU A 71 -16.71 13.35 4.91
N VAL A 72 -17.04 12.29 5.67
CA VAL A 72 -17.75 11.10 5.17
C VAL A 72 -19.14 11.06 5.77
N GLY A 73 -20.15 10.95 4.91
CA GLY A 73 -21.54 10.88 5.32
C GLY A 73 -21.90 9.59 6.06
N ASP A 74 -22.93 9.65 6.91
CA ASP A 74 -23.53 8.45 7.48
C ASP A 74 -24.05 7.52 6.35
N ALA A 75 -23.73 6.23 6.45
CA ALA A 75 -24.22 5.22 5.52
C ALA A 75 -25.76 5.09 5.54
N ASN A 76 -26.40 5.49 6.64
CA ASN A 76 -27.86 5.47 6.81
C ASN A 76 -28.55 6.71 6.22
N ALA A 77 -27.81 7.76 5.84
CA ALA A 77 -28.37 9.05 5.42
C ALA A 77 -28.39 9.20 3.88
N THR A 78 -29.58 9.10 3.28
CA THR A 78 -29.77 9.36 1.85
C THR A 78 -29.66 10.84 1.53
N ALA A 79 -28.62 11.24 0.79
CA ALA A 79 -28.41 12.61 0.34
C ALA A 79 -28.71 12.74 -1.17
N PRO A 80 -29.93 13.10 -1.61
CA PRO A 80 -30.30 13.13 -3.03
C PRO A 80 -29.68 14.29 -3.84
N SER A 81 -28.85 15.14 -3.22
CA SER A 81 -28.14 16.23 -3.89
C SER A 81 -26.80 16.55 -3.19
N LEU A 82 -25.96 17.36 -3.83
CA LEU A 82 -24.71 17.86 -3.24
C LEU A 82 -24.98 18.72 -2.00
N GLU A 83 -26.01 19.55 -2.08
CA GLU A 83 -26.48 20.44 -1.00
C GLU A 83 -27.03 19.63 0.18
N ALA A 84 -27.67 18.49 -0.08
CA ALA A 84 -28.13 17.57 0.96
C ALA A 84 -26.97 16.85 1.67
N ALA A 85 -25.98 16.34 0.91
CA ALA A 85 -24.78 15.70 1.48
C ALA A 85 -24.01 16.70 2.35
N TYR A 86 -23.80 17.90 1.81
CA TYR A 86 -23.11 18.98 2.50
C TYR A 86 -23.77 19.38 3.84
N ARG A 87 -25.11 19.45 3.93
CA ARG A 87 -25.81 19.70 5.20
C ARG A 87 -25.60 18.58 6.22
N VAL A 88 -25.61 17.32 5.77
CA VAL A 88 -25.42 16.14 6.62
C VAL A 88 -23.97 16.03 7.12
N ALA A 89 -23.00 16.66 6.45
CA ALA A 89 -21.59 16.71 6.89
C ALA A 89 -21.36 17.55 8.17
N GLY A 90 -22.31 18.45 8.52
CA GLY A 90 -22.51 18.91 9.90
C GLY A 90 -21.45 19.83 10.52
N GLY A 91 -21.17 20.98 9.91
CA GLY A 91 -20.31 22.02 10.52
C GLY A 91 -20.85 23.45 10.36
N GLU A 92 -20.47 24.36 11.28
CA GLU A 92 -20.57 25.80 11.04
C GLU A 92 -19.62 26.21 9.92
N LEU A 93 -20.17 26.72 8.83
CA LEU A 93 -19.47 26.95 7.58
C LEU A 93 -19.91 28.30 6.96
N PRO A 94 -19.06 28.99 6.18
CA PRO A 94 -19.34 30.36 5.73
C PRO A 94 -20.52 30.43 4.74
N PRO A 95 -21.16 31.61 4.55
CA PRO A 95 -22.41 31.74 3.77
C PRO A 95 -22.34 31.29 2.31
N ALA A 96 -21.12 31.27 1.73
CA ALA A 96 -20.85 30.71 0.41
C ALA A 96 -19.65 29.75 0.51
N VAL A 97 -19.86 28.52 0.03
CA VAL A 97 -18.85 27.44 0.07
C VAL A 97 -18.73 26.78 -1.29
N ALA A 98 -17.50 26.55 -1.73
CA ALA A 98 -17.22 25.66 -2.84
C ALA A 98 -17.20 24.21 -2.31
N ALA A 99 -17.93 23.30 -2.96
CA ALA A 99 -18.04 21.91 -2.54
C ALA A 99 -18.15 20.94 -3.71
N MET A 100 -17.91 19.67 -3.41
CA MET A 100 -18.19 18.49 -4.24
C MET A 100 -18.45 17.27 -3.36
N ALA A 101 -19.02 16.22 -3.96
CA ALA A 101 -19.21 14.93 -3.31
C ALA A 101 -19.03 13.78 -4.30
N VAL A 102 -18.53 12.65 -3.83
CA VAL A 102 -18.44 11.37 -4.55
C VAL A 102 -18.98 10.23 -3.69
N ASP A 103 -19.51 9.18 -4.32
CA ASP A 103 -19.70 7.87 -3.69
C ASP A 103 -18.35 7.32 -3.16
N THR A 104 -18.30 6.79 -1.93
CA THR A 104 -17.02 6.36 -1.31
C THR A 104 -16.41 5.09 -1.91
N VAL A 105 -17.15 4.33 -2.71
CA VAL A 105 -16.76 3.03 -3.25
C VAL A 105 -16.40 3.13 -4.73
N ASN A 106 -17.30 3.72 -5.54
CA ASN A 106 -17.13 3.82 -6.99
C ASN A 106 -16.69 5.22 -7.47
N GLY A 107 -16.75 6.25 -6.61
CA GLY A 107 -16.36 7.62 -6.97
C GLY A 107 -17.40 8.37 -7.82
N GLY A 108 -18.58 7.79 -8.01
CA GLY A 108 -19.62 8.30 -8.90
C GLY A 108 -20.42 9.49 -8.34
N PRO A 109 -21.37 10.00 -9.13
CA PRO A 109 -22.26 11.07 -8.68
C PRO A 109 -23.13 10.59 -7.52
N ASN A 110 -23.13 11.34 -6.42
CA ASN A 110 -23.97 11.08 -5.26
C ASN A 110 -25.45 10.91 -5.66
N LYS A 111 -26.02 9.73 -5.36
CA LYS A 111 -27.43 9.36 -5.62
C LYS A 111 -28.05 8.59 -4.47
N THR A 112 -27.36 7.60 -3.91
CA THR A 112 -27.70 6.87 -2.67
C THR A 112 -26.45 6.24 -2.05
N ALA A 113 -26.47 5.96 -0.75
CA ALA A 113 -25.37 5.38 0.07
C ALA A 113 -24.19 6.34 0.37
N ARG A 114 -23.17 5.81 1.09
CA ARG A 114 -22.08 6.56 1.73
C ARG A 114 -21.26 7.38 0.72
N TRP A 115 -21.02 8.64 1.05
CA TRP A 115 -20.32 9.61 0.22
C TRP A 115 -19.18 10.31 0.97
N LEU A 116 -18.20 10.82 0.22
CA LEU A 116 -17.16 11.74 0.67
C LEU A 116 -17.50 13.14 0.18
N THR A 117 -17.68 14.11 1.08
CA THR A 117 -17.67 15.54 0.72
C THR A 117 -16.26 16.11 0.82
N VAL A 118 -15.97 17.03 -0.10
CA VAL A 118 -14.78 17.86 -0.08
C VAL A 118 -15.23 19.31 -0.28
N SER A 119 -14.94 20.19 0.68
CA SER A 119 -15.42 21.57 0.66
C SER A 119 -14.40 22.59 1.18
N ALA A 120 -14.54 23.85 0.78
CA ALA A 120 -13.69 24.97 1.20
C ALA A 120 -14.43 26.32 1.04
N PRO A 121 -14.04 27.40 1.73
CA PRO A 121 -14.62 28.73 1.51
C PRO A 121 -14.53 29.14 0.02
N THR A 122 -15.61 29.70 -0.55
CA THR A 122 -15.64 30.05 -1.99
C THR A 122 -14.48 30.96 -2.39
N THR A 123 -14.14 31.95 -1.56
CA THR A 123 -13.01 32.87 -1.78
C THR A 123 -11.65 32.15 -1.85
N ALA A 124 -11.46 31.07 -1.10
CA ALA A 124 -10.24 30.27 -1.16
C ALA A 124 -10.17 29.40 -2.42
N PHE A 125 -11.31 28.90 -2.91
CA PHE A 125 -11.41 28.20 -4.19
C PHE A 125 -11.19 29.15 -5.37
N GLU A 126 -11.74 30.35 -5.31
CA GLU A 126 -11.57 31.37 -6.35
C GLU A 126 -10.11 31.86 -6.43
N ALA A 127 -9.48 32.14 -5.28
CA ALA A 127 -8.05 32.46 -5.21
C ALA A 127 -7.14 31.32 -5.74
N ALA A 128 -7.49 30.05 -5.47
CA ALA A 128 -6.76 28.91 -6.02
C ALA A 128 -6.88 28.83 -7.57
N ARG A 129 -8.08 29.07 -8.11
CA ARG A 129 -8.33 29.12 -9.56
C ARG A 129 -7.65 30.32 -10.22
N GLU A 130 -7.62 31.47 -9.56
CA GLU A 130 -6.95 32.69 -10.02
C GLU A 130 -5.42 32.52 -10.05
N ALA A 131 -4.82 31.97 -8.98
CA ALA A 131 -3.39 31.69 -8.92
C ALA A 131 -2.91 30.79 -10.08
N VAL A 132 -3.71 29.80 -10.47
CA VAL A 132 -3.42 28.96 -11.65
C VAL A 132 -3.59 29.74 -12.97
N SER A 133 -4.59 30.62 -13.05
CA SER A 133 -4.81 31.47 -14.24
C SER A 133 -3.63 32.42 -14.51
N GLY A 134 -2.82 32.74 -13.50
CA GLY A 134 -1.56 33.48 -13.62
C GLY A 134 -0.44 32.79 -14.41
N PHE A 135 -0.63 31.53 -14.85
CA PHE A 135 0.33 30.80 -15.69
C PHE A 135 0.02 30.88 -17.21
N ASP A 136 -0.57 31.99 -17.66
CA ASP A 136 -1.03 32.21 -19.05
C ASP A 136 -2.03 31.14 -19.57
N CYS A 137 -2.61 30.35 -18.67
CA CYS A 137 -3.49 29.22 -18.99
C CYS A 137 -4.96 29.51 -18.68
N LYS A 138 -5.88 28.68 -19.20
CA LYS A 138 -7.31 28.81 -18.96
C LYS A 138 -7.85 27.56 -18.25
N PRO A 139 -8.11 27.61 -16.92
CA PRO A 139 -8.81 26.55 -16.21
C PRO A 139 -10.21 26.28 -16.81
N THR A 140 -10.35 25.21 -17.60
CA THR A 140 -11.62 24.80 -18.21
C THR A 140 -12.39 23.83 -17.32
N ARG A 141 -11.68 23.10 -16.45
CA ARG A 141 -12.27 22.14 -15.51
C ARG A 141 -11.49 22.14 -14.20
N CYS A 142 -12.16 22.44 -13.09
CA CYS A 142 -11.55 22.41 -11.76
C CYS A 142 -12.16 21.27 -10.94
N THR A 143 -11.37 20.26 -10.60
CA THR A 143 -11.72 19.12 -9.73
C THR A 143 -10.92 19.19 -8.42
N SER A 144 -11.02 18.20 -7.53
CA SER A 144 -10.17 18.13 -6.32
C SER A 144 -9.04 17.13 -6.49
N ALA A 145 -7.84 17.51 -6.03
CA ALA A 145 -6.72 16.61 -5.86
C ALA A 145 -7.04 15.47 -4.87
N THR A 146 -7.86 15.74 -3.85
CA THR A 146 -8.25 14.76 -2.82
C THR A 146 -9.14 13.66 -3.38
N THR A 147 -10.14 13.98 -4.20
CA THR A 147 -11.01 12.94 -4.78
C THR A 147 -10.25 12.12 -5.83
N ALA A 148 -9.38 12.76 -6.62
CA ALA A 148 -8.50 12.07 -7.56
C ALA A 148 -7.54 11.08 -6.86
N THR A 149 -6.89 11.52 -5.78
CA THR A 149 -5.97 10.69 -4.99
C THR A 149 -6.70 9.57 -4.26
N ALA A 150 -7.88 9.84 -3.69
CA ALA A 150 -8.70 8.81 -3.06
C ALA A 150 -9.13 7.73 -4.06
N GLY A 151 -9.56 8.10 -5.27
CA GLY A 151 -9.90 7.16 -6.33
C GLY A 151 -8.73 6.32 -6.82
N ALA A 152 -7.55 6.93 -6.89
CA ALA A 152 -6.30 6.24 -7.17
C ALA A 152 -6.04 5.15 -6.12
N LEU A 153 -6.16 5.48 -4.83
CA LEU A 153 -5.93 4.53 -3.74
C LEU A 153 -7.00 3.44 -3.64
N VAL A 154 -8.29 3.74 -3.75
CA VAL A 154 -9.35 2.71 -3.75
C VAL A 154 -9.11 1.66 -4.86
N ALA A 155 -8.53 2.08 -5.99
CA ALA A 155 -8.16 1.21 -7.10
C ALA A 155 -6.79 0.50 -6.97
N SER A 156 -5.98 0.78 -5.94
CA SER A 156 -4.60 0.25 -5.79
C SER A 156 -4.24 -0.35 -4.43
N VAL A 157 -4.96 -0.04 -3.35
CA VAL A 157 -4.68 -0.62 -2.02
C VAL A 157 -5.15 -2.08 -1.97
N SER A 158 -4.41 -2.92 -1.25
CA SER A 158 -4.77 -4.33 -1.00
C SER A 158 -5.62 -4.53 0.27
N GLY A 159 -5.77 -3.48 1.08
CA GLY A 159 -6.52 -3.50 2.33
C GLY A 159 -6.53 -2.12 3.00
N PRO A 160 -6.69 -2.03 4.33
CA PRO A 160 -6.79 -0.75 5.03
C PRO A 160 -5.49 0.09 5.00
N THR A 161 -5.60 1.29 4.44
CA THR A 161 -4.51 2.25 4.24
C THR A 161 -4.92 3.64 4.73
N VAL A 162 -4.04 4.34 5.43
CA VAL A 162 -4.25 5.76 5.79
C VAL A 162 -3.74 6.67 4.68
N MET A 163 -4.63 7.42 4.03
CA MET A 163 -4.24 8.56 3.21
C MET A 163 -4.10 9.81 4.10
N LEU A 164 -2.89 10.34 4.21
CA LEU A 164 -2.62 11.64 4.81
C LEU A 164 -2.81 12.75 3.78
N GLU A 165 -3.75 13.64 4.08
CA GLU A 165 -4.05 14.85 3.35
C GLU A 165 -3.48 16.05 4.10
N ILE A 166 -2.15 16.20 4.07
CA ILE A 166 -1.44 17.26 4.80
C ILE A 166 -1.69 18.60 4.11
N GLY A 167 -2.03 19.64 4.85
CA GLY A 167 -2.14 21.01 4.34
C GLY A 167 -1.37 22.03 5.18
N ALA A 168 -1.41 23.29 4.74
CA ALA A 168 -0.70 24.39 5.39
C ALA A 168 -1.17 24.61 6.84
N ARG A 169 -2.49 24.76 7.02
CA ARG A 169 -3.16 25.08 8.31
C ARG A 169 -4.25 24.11 8.72
N ALA A 170 -4.59 23.15 7.86
CA ALA A 170 -5.60 22.13 8.11
C ALA A 170 -5.22 20.86 7.34
N SER A 171 -5.35 19.71 7.98
CA SER A 171 -4.99 18.41 7.43
C SER A 171 -6.05 17.38 7.81
N HIS A 172 -6.19 16.32 7.02
CA HIS A 172 -7.06 15.18 7.34
C HIS A 172 -6.29 13.86 7.18
N ALA A 173 -6.67 12.85 7.94
CA ALA A 173 -6.35 11.45 7.67
C ALA A 173 -7.63 10.75 7.20
N ILE A 174 -7.50 9.88 6.19
CA ILE A 174 -8.63 9.26 5.50
C ILE A 174 -8.35 7.77 5.41
N LEU A 175 -9.26 6.94 5.95
CA LEU A 175 -9.12 5.49 5.94
C LEU A 175 -9.70 4.93 4.64
N VAL A 176 -8.81 4.46 3.77
CA VAL A 176 -9.12 3.92 2.45
C VAL A 176 -8.99 2.39 2.47
N THR A 177 -9.86 1.70 1.74
CA THR A 177 -9.86 0.24 1.58
C THR A 177 -10.21 -0.14 0.13
N PRO A 178 -10.04 -1.41 -0.30
CA PRO A 178 -10.53 -1.89 -1.59
C PRO A 178 -12.06 -1.81 -1.72
N ALA A 179 -12.79 -1.73 -0.60
CA ALA A 179 -14.23 -1.54 -0.54
C ALA A 179 -14.63 -0.04 -0.46
N GLY A 180 -13.68 0.88 -0.67
CA GLY A 180 -13.90 2.32 -0.60
C GLY A 180 -13.39 2.99 0.68
N ILE A 181 -13.75 4.26 0.83
CA ILE A 181 -13.41 5.09 2.00
C ILE A 181 -14.37 4.77 3.16
N LEU A 182 -13.82 4.57 4.36
CA LEU A 182 -14.61 4.23 5.55
C LEU A 182 -14.85 5.41 6.49
N ARG A 183 -13.82 6.21 6.77
CA ARG A 183 -13.85 7.30 7.75
C ARG A 183 -12.82 8.39 7.39
N THR A 184 -13.09 9.64 7.76
CA THR A 184 -12.09 10.73 7.79
C THR A 184 -11.92 11.25 9.21
N CYS A 185 -10.77 11.86 9.51
CA CYS A 185 -10.53 12.58 10.75
C CYS A 185 -9.66 13.82 10.47
N PRO A 186 -9.99 15.01 10.98
CA PRO A 186 -9.06 16.14 11.01
C PRO A 186 -7.86 15.79 11.89
N ILE A 187 -6.65 16.18 11.47
CA ILE A 187 -5.38 15.86 12.15
C ILE A 187 -4.52 17.10 12.39
N GLY A 188 -3.77 17.10 13.50
CA GLY A 188 -2.85 18.16 13.89
C GLY A 188 -1.59 18.23 13.02
N LEU A 189 -1.23 17.14 12.31
CA LEU A 189 -0.10 17.08 11.39
C LEU A 189 -0.30 18.01 10.18
N THR A 190 0.11 19.26 10.33
CA THR A 190 0.08 20.34 9.34
C THR A 190 1.49 20.75 8.95
N ARG A 191 1.63 21.54 7.87
CA ARG A 191 2.92 22.18 7.52
C ARG A 191 3.50 22.91 8.73
N ASP A 192 2.70 23.72 9.40
CA ASP A 192 3.20 24.63 10.43
C ASP A 192 3.67 23.84 11.68
N THR A 193 3.05 22.69 12.01
CA THR A 193 3.59 21.76 13.01
C THR A 193 4.85 21.02 12.55
N ILE A 194 4.93 20.60 11.27
CA ILE A 194 6.13 19.95 10.73
C ILE A 194 7.31 20.92 10.79
N LEU A 195 7.13 22.16 10.36
CA LEU A 195 8.15 23.20 10.40
C LEU A 195 8.55 23.57 11.84
N SER A 196 7.60 23.56 12.78
CA SER A 196 7.91 23.74 14.21
C SER A 196 8.78 22.59 14.76
N SER A 197 8.50 21.34 14.39
CA SER A 197 9.32 20.17 14.76
C SER A 197 10.71 20.21 14.12
N VAL A 198 10.81 20.59 12.84
CA VAL A 198 12.10 20.83 12.15
C VAL A 198 12.87 21.95 12.85
N GLN A 199 12.21 23.05 13.19
CA GLN A 199 12.83 24.20 13.85
C GLN A 199 13.40 23.81 15.22
N ALA A 200 12.62 23.07 16.02
CA ALA A 200 13.00 22.63 17.35
C ALA A 200 14.08 21.53 17.35
N GLU A 201 14.10 20.66 16.35
CA GLU A 201 15.10 19.60 16.22
C GLU A 201 16.45 20.09 15.67
N LEU A 202 16.43 21.09 14.78
CA LEU A 202 17.64 21.67 14.18
C LEU A 202 18.11 22.96 14.88
N GLY A 203 17.45 23.37 15.97
CA GLY A 203 17.81 24.57 16.74
C GLY A 203 17.69 25.89 15.96
N LEU A 204 16.79 25.95 14.98
CA LEU A 204 16.70 27.05 14.02
C LEU A 204 15.99 28.28 14.61
N LYS A 205 16.52 29.46 14.28
CA LYS A 205 16.10 30.74 14.89
C LYS A 205 14.72 31.23 14.45
N SER A 206 14.17 30.73 13.35
CA SER A 206 12.83 31.07 12.85
C SER A 206 12.20 29.92 12.08
N THR A 207 10.88 29.94 11.96
CA THR A 207 10.10 28.98 11.18
C THR A 207 10.35 29.15 9.68
N GLU A 208 10.75 30.34 9.23
CA GLU A 208 11.20 30.60 7.85
C GLU A 208 12.53 29.89 7.56
N ALA A 209 13.51 29.95 8.47
CA ALA A 209 14.74 29.18 8.34
C ALA A 209 14.45 27.66 8.33
N ALA A 210 13.47 27.20 9.12
CA ALA A 210 13.01 25.81 9.08
C ALA A 210 12.33 25.45 7.74
N ALA A 211 11.54 26.35 7.15
CA ALA A 211 10.96 26.17 5.82
C ALA A 211 12.04 26.07 4.73
N GLN A 212 12.96 27.04 4.69
CA GLN A 212 14.11 27.03 3.78
C GLN A 212 14.95 25.75 3.93
N THR A 213 15.16 25.27 5.16
CA THR A 213 15.91 24.03 5.43
C THR A 213 15.14 22.78 4.99
N PHE A 214 13.84 22.69 5.30
CA PHE A 214 13.02 21.50 5.01
C PHE A 214 12.70 21.31 3.52
N PHE A 215 12.53 22.40 2.77
CA PHE A 215 12.23 22.37 1.34
C PHE A 215 13.48 22.42 0.44
N ASN A 216 14.68 22.56 0.99
CA ASN A 216 15.92 22.48 0.21
C ASN A 216 16.18 21.04 -0.24
N THR A 217 16.29 20.84 -1.56
CA THR A 217 16.52 19.54 -2.19
C THR A 217 17.94 19.00 -2.01
N ASP A 218 18.89 19.90 -1.72
CA ASP A 218 20.32 19.59 -1.65
C ASP A 218 20.74 19.18 -0.22
N LEU A 219 19.82 19.29 0.74
CA LEU A 219 20.01 18.88 2.14
C LEU A 219 19.34 17.54 2.43
N ASN A 220 20.14 16.50 2.66
CA ASN A 220 19.62 15.23 3.19
C ASN A 220 19.23 15.39 4.66
N LEU A 221 17.93 15.36 4.96
CA LEU A 221 17.38 15.38 6.31
C LEU A 221 16.95 13.99 6.82
N ALA A 222 17.19 12.90 6.07
CA ALA A 222 16.76 11.56 6.47
C ALA A 222 17.37 11.11 7.82
N ASP A 223 18.64 11.44 8.08
CA ASP A 223 19.38 11.07 9.29
C ASP A 223 18.92 11.80 10.56
N VAL A 224 18.16 12.90 10.39
CA VAL A 224 17.45 13.60 11.47
C VAL A 224 15.95 13.31 11.46
N GLY A 225 15.43 12.73 10.37
CA GLY A 225 14.02 12.56 10.09
C GLY A 225 13.28 11.65 11.07
N ALA A 226 13.97 10.67 11.66
CA ALA A 226 13.42 9.89 12.76
C ALA A 226 13.02 10.78 13.95
N ARG A 227 13.93 11.66 14.42
CA ARG A 227 13.68 12.53 15.58
C ARG A 227 12.70 13.66 15.29
N ILE A 228 12.61 14.09 14.04
CA ILE A 228 11.53 14.99 13.56
C ILE A 228 10.18 14.28 13.62
N ALA A 229 10.10 13.00 13.24
CA ALA A 229 8.89 12.20 13.32
C ALA A 229 8.52 11.81 14.76
N ASP A 230 9.49 11.53 15.63
CA ASP A 230 9.28 11.26 17.07
C ASP A 230 8.58 12.47 17.74
N ARG A 231 8.99 13.70 17.41
CA ARG A 231 8.31 14.94 17.87
C ARG A 231 6.88 15.12 17.35
N LEU A 232 6.50 14.40 16.29
CA LEU A 232 5.16 14.41 15.72
C LEU A 232 4.32 13.21 16.18
N ALA A 233 4.93 12.22 16.86
CA ALA A 233 4.31 10.95 17.22
C ALA A 233 3.05 11.14 18.08
N ASP A 234 3.13 11.84 19.21
CA ASP A 234 1.99 12.06 20.13
C ASP A 234 0.80 12.74 19.44
N THR A 235 1.07 13.61 18.46
CA THR A 235 0.01 14.27 17.67
C THR A 235 -0.65 13.29 16.71
N VAL A 236 0.16 12.50 15.98
CA VAL A 236 -0.34 11.55 14.98
C VAL A 236 -1.01 10.34 15.65
N ASP A 237 -0.53 9.86 16.80
CA ASP A 237 -1.11 8.71 17.51
C ASP A 237 -2.56 8.98 17.94
N ALA A 238 -2.77 10.08 18.67
CA ALA A 238 -4.10 10.50 19.12
C ALA A 238 -5.07 10.75 17.96
N ASP A 239 -4.56 11.12 16.78
CA ASP A 239 -5.33 11.33 15.55
C ASP A 239 -5.69 10.02 14.84
N LEU A 240 -4.71 9.11 14.68
CA LEU A 240 -4.93 7.78 14.11
C LEU A 240 -5.85 6.94 15.00
N ALA A 241 -5.71 7.02 16.32
CA ALA A 241 -6.59 6.33 17.28
C ALA A 241 -8.08 6.71 17.09
N ARG A 242 -8.38 7.99 16.78
CA ARG A 242 -9.75 8.43 16.44
C ARG A 242 -10.22 7.95 15.07
N LEU A 243 -9.30 7.79 14.10
CA LEU A 243 -9.62 7.30 12.76
C LEU A 243 -9.94 5.79 12.74
N VAL A 244 -9.37 5.00 13.66
CA VAL A 244 -9.44 3.52 13.64
C VAL A 244 -10.29 2.90 14.76
N SER A 245 -10.88 3.71 15.63
CA SER A 245 -11.54 3.26 16.88
C SER A 245 -12.63 2.21 16.69
N ASP A 246 -13.39 2.29 15.60
CA ASP A 246 -14.44 1.33 15.20
C ASP A 246 -14.22 0.75 13.78
N GLN A 247 -12.99 0.86 13.25
CA GLN A 247 -12.65 0.50 11.88
C GLN A 247 -11.55 -0.57 11.81
N PRO A 248 -11.36 -1.24 10.65
CA PRO A 248 -10.19 -2.09 10.43
C PRO A 248 -8.88 -1.31 10.65
N LYS A 249 -7.95 -1.88 11.41
CA LYS A 249 -6.62 -1.28 11.59
C LYS A 249 -5.89 -1.16 10.24
N PRO A 250 -5.27 -0.01 9.93
CA PRO A 250 -4.38 0.12 8.79
C PRO A 250 -3.09 -0.67 9.02
N PHE A 251 -2.51 -1.16 7.92
CA PHE A 251 -1.13 -1.66 7.88
C PHE A 251 -0.21 -0.78 7.03
N SER A 252 -0.78 0.16 6.26
CA SER A 252 -0.03 1.02 5.35
C SER A 252 -0.51 2.47 5.36
N LEU A 253 0.33 3.38 4.87
CA LEU A 253 0.15 4.82 4.90
C LEU A 253 0.65 5.46 3.59
N TYR A 254 -0.11 6.43 3.06
CA TYR A 254 0.20 7.16 1.82
C TYR A 254 0.08 8.67 2.04
N CYS A 255 0.86 9.49 1.35
CA CYS A 255 0.72 10.95 1.37
C CYS A 255 1.07 11.56 0.00
N GLY A 256 0.06 12.02 -0.74
CA GLY A 256 0.25 12.67 -2.04
C GLY A 256 0.65 14.14 -1.94
N THR A 257 0.42 14.78 -0.80
CA THR A 257 0.52 16.25 -0.67
C THR A 257 1.94 16.77 -0.51
N LEU A 258 2.87 15.99 0.06
CA LEU A 258 4.28 16.39 0.18
C LEU A 258 5.00 16.26 -1.17
N PRO A 259 5.94 17.17 -1.50
CA PRO A 259 6.77 17.07 -2.70
C PRO A 259 7.70 15.85 -2.62
N VAL A 260 8.17 15.34 -3.75
CA VAL A 260 9.00 14.12 -3.84
C VAL A 260 10.21 14.15 -2.89
N PRO A 261 10.99 15.24 -2.77
CA PRO A 261 12.17 15.28 -1.91
C PRO A 261 11.86 15.22 -0.40
N GLN A 262 10.62 15.49 0.02
CA GLN A 262 10.19 15.47 1.43
C GLN A 262 9.45 14.16 1.82
N GLN A 263 9.28 13.21 0.89
CA GLN A 263 8.62 11.92 1.14
C GLN A 263 9.35 11.04 2.18
N TRP A 264 10.62 11.33 2.51
CA TRP A 264 11.32 10.66 3.62
C TRP A 264 10.60 10.81 4.97
N LEU A 265 9.87 11.93 5.18
CA LEU A 265 9.13 12.16 6.42
C LEU A 265 7.97 11.17 6.58
N ILE A 266 7.36 10.76 5.47
CA ILE A 266 6.27 9.78 5.43
C ILE A 266 6.79 8.40 5.84
N ALA A 267 7.97 8.01 5.36
CA ALA A 267 8.64 6.78 5.77
C ALA A 267 9.14 6.81 7.23
N ALA A 268 9.46 7.99 7.77
CA ALA A 268 9.80 8.16 9.18
C ALA A 268 8.56 8.01 10.09
N ILE A 269 7.47 8.70 9.76
CA ILE A 269 6.19 8.63 10.49
C ILE A 269 5.61 7.22 10.44
N ALA A 270 5.53 6.59 9.26
CA ALA A 270 4.96 5.25 9.11
C ALA A 270 5.68 4.21 9.99
N ARG A 271 7.02 4.29 10.08
CA ARG A 271 7.84 3.40 10.92
C ARG A 271 7.49 3.47 12.41
N ILE A 272 7.17 4.65 12.94
CA ILE A 272 6.80 4.83 14.37
C ILE A 272 5.52 4.05 14.69
N PHE A 273 4.56 4.04 13.77
CA PHE A 273 3.26 3.37 13.93
C PHE A 273 3.26 1.91 13.47
N GLY A 274 4.41 1.36 13.07
CA GLY A 274 4.50 0.01 12.49
C GLY A 274 3.76 -0.15 11.16
N LEU A 275 3.59 0.95 10.42
CA LEU A 275 2.93 0.98 9.12
C LEU A 275 3.97 0.95 7.99
N GLU A 276 3.61 0.31 6.87
CA GLU A 276 4.36 0.41 5.62
C GLU A 276 4.00 1.70 4.87
N VAL A 277 4.90 2.20 4.01
CA VAL A 277 4.52 3.25 3.05
C VAL A 277 3.88 2.57 1.84
N HIS A 278 2.61 2.88 1.56
CA HIS A 278 1.94 2.36 0.37
C HIS A 278 2.57 2.99 -0.88
N VAL A 279 3.24 2.16 -1.68
CA VAL A 279 3.80 2.50 -2.98
C VAL A 279 2.86 1.91 -4.04
N PRO A 280 2.10 2.74 -4.79
CA PRO A 280 1.26 2.23 -5.87
C PRO A 280 2.10 1.61 -6.98
N ASP A 281 1.66 0.45 -7.48
CA ASP A 281 2.30 -0.23 -8.60
C ASP A 281 2.04 0.54 -9.91
N LEU A 282 2.95 1.47 -10.22
CA LEU A 282 2.89 2.30 -11.43
C LEU A 282 2.90 1.47 -12.73
N PRO A 283 3.75 0.42 -12.89
CA PRO A 283 3.66 -0.51 -14.03
C PRO A 283 2.30 -1.21 -14.17
N ALA A 284 1.76 -1.81 -13.10
CA ALA A 284 0.47 -2.53 -13.16
C ALA A 284 -0.72 -1.57 -13.31
N TRP A 285 -0.61 -0.35 -12.79
CA TRP A 285 -1.54 0.73 -13.09
C TRP A 285 -1.46 1.11 -14.57
N ARG A 286 -0.27 1.35 -15.14
CA ARG A 286 -0.10 1.71 -16.56
C ARG A 286 -0.53 0.58 -17.51
N ALA A 287 -0.45 -0.68 -17.09
CA ALA A 287 -0.98 -1.81 -17.86
C ALA A 287 -2.51 -1.81 -17.98
N LYS A 288 -3.23 -1.11 -17.07
CA LYS A 288 -4.70 -0.98 -17.06
C LYS A 288 -5.17 0.41 -17.48
N ALA A 289 -4.36 1.43 -17.22
CA ALA A 289 -4.66 2.82 -17.51
C ALA A 289 -4.45 3.12 -18.99
N ASN A 290 -5.39 3.86 -19.59
CA ASN A 290 -5.37 4.18 -21.01
C ASN A 290 -4.40 5.34 -21.34
N VAL A 291 -3.16 5.25 -20.85
CA VAL A 291 -2.10 6.26 -20.95
C VAL A 291 -0.74 5.62 -21.26
N THR A 292 0.18 6.39 -21.87
CA THR A 292 1.58 5.97 -22.06
C THR A 292 2.55 7.08 -21.65
N PHE A 293 3.79 6.74 -21.30
CA PHE A 293 4.87 7.71 -21.12
C PHE A 293 5.65 7.90 -22.42
N GLY A 294 5.95 9.15 -22.78
CA GLY A 294 6.88 9.49 -23.86
C GLY A 294 8.34 9.31 -23.43
N SER A 295 9.26 9.30 -24.41
CA SER A 295 10.71 9.15 -24.17
C SER A 295 11.33 10.25 -23.28
N SER A 296 10.65 11.38 -23.15
CA SER A 296 10.98 12.49 -22.24
C SER A 296 10.50 12.31 -20.80
N VAL A 297 9.77 11.24 -20.48
CA VAL A 297 9.25 10.94 -19.14
C VAL A 297 9.81 9.59 -18.67
N VAL A 298 10.72 9.64 -17.71
CA VAL A 298 11.35 8.45 -17.14
C VAL A 298 10.47 7.89 -16.03
N GLU A 299 9.76 6.78 -16.32
CA GLU A 299 8.78 6.14 -15.42
C GLU A 299 9.35 5.86 -14.02
N SER A 300 10.60 5.38 -13.92
CA SER A 300 11.28 5.11 -12.64
C SER A 300 11.67 6.35 -11.82
N LYS A 301 11.40 7.57 -12.33
CA LYS A 301 11.54 8.84 -11.59
C LYS A 301 10.19 9.42 -11.15
N ILE A 302 9.07 8.78 -11.50
CA ILE A 302 7.74 9.16 -11.03
C ILE A 302 7.56 8.60 -9.62
N SER A 303 7.36 9.47 -8.64
CA SER A 303 7.15 9.06 -7.25
C SER A 303 5.70 8.66 -6.98
N PRO A 304 5.43 7.92 -5.88
CA PRO A 304 4.07 7.65 -5.42
C PRO A 304 3.16 8.89 -5.35
N ALA A 305 3.73 10.06 -5.02
CA ALA A 305 2.95 11.29 -4.82
C ALA A 305 2.25 11.78 -6.09
N TRP A 306 2.72 11.40 -7.29
CA TRP A 306 2.10 11.71 -8.57
C TRP A 306 0.83 10.90 -8.87
N PHE A 307 0.51 9.88 -8.07
CA PHE A 307 -0.50 8.88 -8.42
C PHE A 307 -1.93 9.45 -8.50
N GLY A 308 -2.24 10.49 -7.72
CA GLY A 308 -3.51 11.22 -7.81
C GLY A 308 -3.68 11.94 -9.15
N LEU A 309 -2.71 12.76 -9.55
CA LEU A 309 -2.70 13.41 -10.88
C LEU A 309 -2.66 12.40 -12.03
N LEU A 310 -1.91 11.31 -11.92
CA LEU A 310 -1.91 10.24 -12.93
C LEU A 310 -3.28 9.58 -13.08
N HIS A 311 -3.94 9.23 -11.98
CA HIS A 311 -5.32 8.74 -11.99
C HIS A 311 -6.27 9.77 -12.60
N ALA A 312 -6.07 11.07 -12.32
CA ALA A 312 -6.88 12.13 -12.93
C ALA A 312 -6.72 12.20 -14.47
N ILE A 313 -5.49 12.06 -14.98
CA ILE A 313 -5.19 12.00 -16.42
C ILE A 313 -5.87 10.76 -17.04
N HIS A 314 -5.74 9.59 -16.41
CA HIS A 314 -6.35 8.35 -16.91
C HIS A 314 -7.88 8.41 -16.95
N ALA A 315 -8.53 8.81 -15.85
CA ALA A 315 -9.98 8.88 -15.77
C ALA A 315 -10.56 9.94 -16.73
N GLN A 316 -9.81 11.02 -17.01
CA GLN A 316 -10.17 11.99 -18.04
C GLN A 316 -9.98 11.44 -19.47
N ALA A 317 -9.02 10.54 -19.70
CA ALA A 317 -8.79 9.89 -21.00
C ALA A 317 -9.81 8.79 -21.34
N THR A 318 -10.43 8.15 -20.33
CA THR A 318 -11.46 7.11 -20.52
C THR A 318 -12.91 7.63 -20.41
N ALA A 319 -13.11 8.92 -20.15
CA ALA A 319 -14.42 9.53 -19.97
C ALA A 319 -15.22 9.60 -21.29
N THR A 320 -16.12 8.64 -21.52
CA THR A 320 -17.07 8.66 -22.66
C THR A 320 -18.26 9.60 -22.45
N SER A 321 -18.55 9.99 -21.21
CA SER A 321 -19.53 11.02 -20.86
C SER A 321 -19.18 11.67 -19.52
N ALA A 322 -19.87 12.77 -19.17
CA ALA A 322 -19.83 13.35 -17.84
C ALA A 322 -21.00 12.80 -16.99
N PRO A 323 -20.81 12.52 -15.68
CA PRO A 323 -19.64 12.84 -14.86
C PRO A 323 -18.52 11.79 -14.96
N VAL A 324 -17.29 12.25 -14.70
CA VAL A 324 -16.11 11.39 -14.59
C VAL A 324 -15.96 10.91 -13.14
N MET A 325 -15.85 9.60 -12.93
CA MET A 325 -15.70 8.99 -11.59
C MET A 325 -14.46 9.54 -10.87
N TRP A 326 -14.55 9.73 -9.55
CA TRP A 326 -13.52 10.31 -8.68
C TRP A 326 -13.08 11.76 -9.02
N LEU A 327 -13.61 12.34 -10.09
CA LEU A 327 -13.28 13.68 -10.58
C LEU A 327 -14.54 14.55 -10.75
N PRO A 328 -15.35 14.81 -9.71
CA PRO A 328 -16.39 15.83 -9.80
C PRO A 328 -15.77 17.22 -9.92
N SER A 329 -16.46 18.13 -10.61
CA SER A 329 -16.08 19.54 -10.65
C SER A 329 -16.47 20.25 -9.35
N TRP A 330 -15.67 21.21 -8.88
CA TRP A 330 -16.06 22.12 -7.79
C TRP A 330 -17.33 22.89 -8.18
N ARG A 331 -18.29 23.01 -7.25
CA ARG A 331 -19.50 23.82 -7.38
C ARG A 331 -19.62 24.78 -6.20
N THR A 332 -19.83 26.07 -6.49
CA THR A 332 -20.22 27.04 -5.45
C THR A 332 -21.66 26.78 -5.02
N LEU A 333 -21.87 26.61 -3.71
CA LEU A 333 -23.16 26.51 -3.07
C LEU A 333 -23.52 27.85 -2.42
N ALA A 334 -24.68 28.39 -2.77
CA ALA A 334 -25.31 29.52 -2.08
C ALA A 334 -26.25 28.96 -1.01
N LEU A 335 -25.87 29.07 0.26
CA LEU A 335 -26.66 28.56 1.39
C LEU A 335 -27.72 29.59 1.78
N GLY A 336 -28.82 29.63 1.03
CA GLY A 336 -29.98 30.46 1.36
C GLY A 336 -30.57 30.11 2.73
N ASN A 337 -30.95 31.14 3.50
CA ASN A 337 -31.40 31.02 4.89
C ASN A 337 -32.60 30.08 5.07
N ALA A 338 -32.34 28.84 5.51
CA ALA A 338 -33.36 27.90 5.95
C ALA A 338 -32.77 26.86 6.93
N ILE A 339 -32.58 27.25 8.19
CA ILE A 339 -32.47 26.26 9.28
C ILE A 339 -33.89 25.86 9.66
N VAL A 340 -34.35 24.73 9.11
CA VAL A 340 -35.55 24.02 9.55
C VAL A 340 -35.14 22.58 9.81
N ASP A 341 -35.09 22.20 11.08
CA ASP A 341 -34.72 20.85 11.53
C ASP A 341 -35.78 19.84 11.04
N PRO A 342 -35.41 18.73 10.36
CA PRO A 342 -36.35 17.68 9.97
C PRO A 342 -37.04 17.00 11.16
N ILE A 343 -36.47 17.12 12.37
CA ILE A 343 -37.05 16.62 13.61
C ILE A 343 -37.61 17.83 14.37
N GLY A 344 -38.95 17.93 14.46
CA GLY A 344 -39.67 19.11 14.98
C GLY A 344 -39.42 19.44 16.46
N ARG A 345 -38.23 19.98 16.78
CA ARG A 345 -37.84 20.52 18.08
C ARG A 345 -37.59 22.02 17.91
N THR A 346 -38.46 22.86 18.47
CA THR A 346 -38.23 24.30 18.54
C THR A 346 -36.98 24.59 19.40
N PRO A 347 -35.97 25.31 18.88
CA PRO A 347 -34.82 25.72 19.69
C PRO A 347 -35.26 26.66 20.81
N THR A 348 -34.90 26.34 22.06
CA THR A 348 -35.09 27.27 23.18
C THR A 348 -34.08 28.40 23.04
N ALA A 349 -34.56 29.65 22.90
CA ALA A 349 -33.69 30.79 22.66
C ALA A 349 -32.78 31.09 23.86
N ALA A 350 -31.47 31.20 23.62
CA ALA A 350 -30.54 31.80 24.56
C ALA A 350 -30.68 33.35 24.53
N PRO A 351 -30.35 34.07 25.63
CA PRO A 351 -30.49 35.54 25.66
C PRO A 351 -29.56 36.24 24.66
N ALA A 352 -30.07 37.27 23.99
CA ALA A 352 -29.29 38.07 23.04
C ALA A 352 -28.27 38.98 23.75
N PRO A 353 -27.05 39.16 23.21
CA PRO A 353 -26.08 40.12 23.73
C PRO A 353 -26.47 41.57 23.42
N THR A 354 -26.29 42.46 24.39
CA THR A 354 -26.58 43.90 24.27
C THR A 354 -25.63 44.60 23.29
N PRO A 355 -26.10 45.52 22.42
CA PRO A 355 -25.21 46.25 21.50
C PRO A 355 -24.23 47.19 22.22
N PRO A 356 -23.02 47.42 21.66
CA PRO A 356 -22.08 48.40 22.18
C PRO A 356 -22.49 49.85 21.84
N ALA A 357 -22.30 50.77 22.79
CA ALA A 357 -22.44 52.20 22.56
C ALA A 357 -21.20 52.81 21.87
N PRO A 358 -21.31 53.92 21.11
CA PRO A 358 -20.20 54.53 20.38
C PRO A 358 -19.20 55.25 21.30
N ALA A 359 -17.95 55.39 20.84
CA ALA A 359 -16.83 55.88 21.66
C ALA A 359 -16.35 57.30 21.30
N ALA A 360 -16.16 58.14 22.33
CA ALA A 360 -15.35 59.37 22.36
C ALA A 360 -15.14 59.81 23.83
N PRO A 361 -14.17 60.70 24.16
CA PRO A 361 -12.73 60.52 23.95
C PRO A 361 -11.87 60.85 25.20
N ALA A 362 -10.58 60.47 25.14
CA ALA A 362 -9.41 61.07 25.84
C ALA A 362 -9.41 61.27 27.39
N THR A 363 -8.60 60.44 28.08
CA THR A 363 -7.46 60.73 29.02
C THR A 363 -7.34 62.07 29.80
N PRO A 364 -6.62 62.16 30.96
CA PRO A 364 -5.83 61.12 31.69
C PRO A 364 -6.05 61.07 33.23
N SER A 365 -5.41 60.12 33.96
CA SER A 365 -4.44 60.40 35.07
C SER A 365 -4.02 59.17 35.93
N VAL A 366 -2.70 58.92 35.97
CA VAL A 366 -1.81 58.45 37.08
C VAL A 366 -2.32 57.49 38.20
N ALA A 367 -1.93 56.22 38.05
CA ALA A 367 -1.21 55.31 38.99
C ALA A 367 -1.56 55.10 40.49
N ALA A 368 -1.56 53.81 40.90
CA ALA A 368 -1.22 53.30 42.24
C ALA A 368 -0.54 51.91 42.14
N ALA A 369 0.13 51.44 43.21
CA ALA A 369 1.06 50.28 43.21
C ALA A 369 0.48 48.98 43.84
N PRO A 370 1.13 47.79 43.72
CA PRO A 370 0.46 46.48 43.85
C PRO A 370 0.57 45.76 45.21
N SER A 371 -0.24 44.70 45.37
CA SER A 371 -0.33 43.84 46.57
C SER A 371 0.35 42.47 46.41
N ARG A 372 0.65 41.82 47.55
CA ARG A 372 1.51 40.61 47.65
C ARG A 372 0.77 39.27 47.46
N LYS A 373 1.52 38.20 47.17
CA LYS A 373 1.14 36.78 47.39
C LYS A 373 1.99 36.15 48.50
N ALA A 374 1.56 35.02 49.06
CA ALA A 374 2.21 34.30 50.17
C ALA A 374 2.33 32.78 49.91
N THR A 375 3.13 32.09 50.72
CA THR A 375 3.64 30.72 50.52
C THR A 375 3.32 29.79 51.71
N PRO A 376 3.35 28.46 51.52
CA PRO A 376 3.66 27.50 52.59
C PRO A 376 4.84 26.53 52.16
N PRO A 377 5.17 25.40 52.83
CA PRO A 377 6.44 25.30 53.58
C PRO A 377 7.44 24.18 53.10
N PRO A 378 8.66 24.04 53.69
CA PRO A 378 9.80 23.37 53.03
C PRO A 378 10.46 22.15 53.73
N THR A 379 11.56 21.65 53.12
CA THR A 379 12.64 20.74 53.62
C THR A 379 12.33 19.24 53.79
N PRO A 380 13.34 18.31 53.72
CA PRO A 380 14.80 18.49 53.58
C PRO A 380 15.42 17.88 52.30
N ALA A 381 16.76 17.94 52.15
CA ALA A 381 17.52 17.56 50.95
C ALA A 381 18.72 16.60 51.23
N PRO A 382 19.21 15.84 50.22
CA PRO A 382 20.41 14.99 50.32
C PRO A 382 21.69 15.62 49.71
N THR A 383 22.85 15.11 50.12
CA THR A 383 24.21 15.62 49.80
C THR A 383 24.79 15.09 48.47
N PRO A 384 25.53 15.91 47.69
CA PRO A 384 26.29 15.44 46.52
C PRO A 384 27.73 15.01 46.83
N ALA A 385 28.27 14.07 46.06
CA ALA A 385 29.66 13.60 46.12
C ALA A 385 30.59 14.37 45.12
N PRO A 386 31.92 14.39 45.34
CA PRO A 386 32.83 15.29 44.61
C PRO A 386 33.24 14.81 43.21
N ARG A 387 33.77 15.74 42.40
CA ARG A 387 34.38 15.49 41.08
C ARG A 387 35.77 16.15 41.02
N PRO A 388 36.81 15.54 40.41
CA PRO A 388 38.18 16.10 40.39
C PRO A 388 38.31 17.39 39.58
N ALA A 389 39.39 18.14 39.84
CA ALA A 389 39.65 19.46 39.26
C ALA A 389 40.50 19.41 37.96
N GLU A 390 40.31 20.40 37.10
CA GLU A 390 41.08 20.63 35.87
C GLU A 390 41.65 22.05 35.86
N LYS A 391 42.82 22.25 35.24
CA LYS A 391 43.59 23.52 35.34
C LYS A 391 43.39 24.44 34.13
N LYS A 392 43.16 25.72 34.41
CA LYS A 392 43.25 26.84 33.44
C LYS A 392 44.74 27.15 33.13
N PRO A 393 45.06 27.60 31.91
CA PRO A 393 45.42 29.03 31.73
C PRO A 393 44.86 29.65 30.43
N ALA A 394 45.11 30.96 30.25
CA ALA A 394 44.79 31.78 29.07
C ALA A 394 45.63 33.08 29.12
N PRO A 395 45.69 33.95 28.08
CA PRO A 395 45.16 33.85 26.71
C PRO A 395 46.22 34.07 25.60
N ALA A 396 45.80 34.14 24.33
CA ALA A 396 46.59 34.62 23.18
C ALA A 396 46.35 36.13 22.90
N PRO A 397 47.01 36.74 21.89
CA PRO A 397 46.27 37.01 20.64
C PRO A 397 47.05 36.95 19.29
N ALA A 398 46.30 36.60 18.24
CA ALA A 398 46.37 36.99 16.81
C ALA A 398 47.71 37.11 16.01
N GLU A 399 47.88 36.20 15.04
CA GLU A 399 48.00 36.38 13.55
C GLU A 399 48.53 37.68 12.87
N PRO A 400 48.92 37.66 11.56
CA PRO A 400 49.04 36.53 10.60
C PRO A 400 50.35 36.50 9.75
N ALA A 401 50.57 35.43 8.95
CA ALA A 401 51.06 35.46 7.54
C ALA A 401 51.46 34.05 7.02
N ARG A 402 51.54 33.89 5.68
CA ARG A 402 51.76 32.59 4.98
C ARG A 402 53.16 32.40 4.39
N ALA A 403 53.74 31.22 4.71
CA ALA A 403 54.33 30.22 3.82
C ALA A 403 55.59 30.48 2.93
N ALA A 404 56.32 29.37 2.74
CA ALA A 404 57.24 29.02 1.65
C ALA A 404 58.61 29.72 1.54
N THR A 405 59.69 28.99 1.90
CA THR A 405 60.74 28.60 0.94
C THR A 405 61.60 27.44 1.49
N SER A 406 62.63 27.03 0.74
CA SER A 406 63.27 25.71 0.77
C SER A 406 64.78 25.73 1.04
N VAL A 407 65.28 24.63 1.62
CA VAL A 407 66.59 24.00 1.34
C VAL A 407 67.89 24.61 1.92
N ALA A 408 68.83 23.69 2.19
CA ALA A 408 70.29 23.80 2.36
C ALA A 408 70.92 24.09 3.74
N TYR A 409 71.74 23.11 4.15
CA TYR A 409 72.97 23.15 4.94
C TYR A 409 73.53 24.50 5.41
N GLY A 410 73.92 24.55 6.69
CA GLY A 410 74.79 25.58 7.25
C GLY A 410 76.23 25.10 7.50
N SER A 411 77.18 26.05 7.49
CA SER A 411 78.56 25.88 7.95
C SER A 411 79.11 27.23 8.42
N GLU A 412 79.60 27.32 9.66
CA GLU A 412 80.12 28.58 10.23
C GLU A 412 81.55 28.91 9.77
N PRO A 413 81.88 30.19 9.49
CA PRO A 413 83.25 30.64 9.26
C PRO A 413 83.89 31.29 10.50
N ARG A 414 85.23 31.32 10.54
CA ARG A 414 86.04 32.02 11.57
C ARG A 414 86.88 33.13 10.91
N PRO A 415 86.98 34.36 11.48
CA PRO A 415 87.68 35.51 10.90
C PRO A 415 89.13 35.65 11.46
N PRO A 416 89.93 36.72 11.23
CA PRO A 416 89.66 37.99 10.50
C PRO A 416 90.80 38.57 9.59
N ALA A 417 90.49 39.72 8.98
CA ALA A 417 91.32 40.95 8.91
C ALA A 417 92.11 41.39 7.64
N ARG A 418 91.93 42.71 7.36
CA ARG A 418 92.83 43.74 6.78
C ARG A 418 93.23 43.76 5.29
N ALA A 419 92.50 44.65 4.60
CA ALA A 419 92.88 45.56 3.53
C ALA A 419 94.36 45.98 3.34
N GLY A 420 94.74 46.25 2.08
CA GLY A 420 95.91 47.02 1.66
C GLY A 420 95.93 47.33 0.15
N LYS A 421 96.17 48.58 -0.25
CA LYS A 421 96.32 49.05 -1.66
C LYS A 421 97.82 49.30 -1.93
N SER A 422 98.42 48.76 -3.01
CA SER A 422 98.59 49.37 -4.36
C SER A 422 99.87 50.22 -4.56
N GLN A 423 100.64 49.93 -5.62
CA GLN A 423 101.73 50.74 -6.24
C GLN A 423 103.02 50.95 -5.41
N SER A 424 104.24 51.14 -5.98
CA SER A 424 104.78 50.96 -7.35
C SER A 424 106.34 50.93 -7.35
N LYS A 425 107.00 50.59 -8.49
CA LYS A 425 108.38 50.94 -8.99
C LYS A 425 109.55 51.09 -7.95
N ALA A 426 110.77 50.55 -8.10
CA ALA A 426 111.48 49.73 -9.10
C ALA A 426 112.67 48.96 -8.38
N LEU A 427 113.92 48.69 -8.82
CA LEU A 427 114.78 49.04 -9.98
C LEU A 427 115.92 47.96 -10.19
N LEU A 428 117.02 48.32 -10.89
CA LEU A 428 118.21 47.55 -11.33
C LEU A 428 119.45 47.82 -10.41
N ILE A 429 120.70 47.29 -10.51
CA ILE A 429 121.45 46.39 -11.43
C ILE A 429 122.76 45.85 -10.74
N GLY A 430 123.42 44.82 -11.31
CA GLY A 430 124.88 44.54 -11.17
C GLY A 430 125.33 43.62 -10.00
N ILE A 431 126.25 42.63 -10.05
CA ILE A 431 127.26 42.03 -10.98
C ILE A 431 128.74 42.17 -10.49
N ALA A 432 129.41 41.01 -10.27
CA ALA A 432 130.87 40.76 -10.24
C ALA A 432 131.72 41.47 -9.15
N ALA A 433 132.98 41.08 -8.86
CA ALA A 433 133.68 39.78 -8.81
C ALA A 433 135.06 39.97 -8.11
N ALA A 434 135.82 38.88 -7.86
CA ALA A 434 137.11 38.84 -7.14
C ALA A 434 137.00 39.18 -5.63
N VAL A 435 137.92 38.78 -4.73
CA VAL A 435 139.31 38.33 -4.88
C VAL A 435 139.53 36.88 -4.37
N ILE A 436 140.37 36.14 -5.09
CA ILE A 436 140.80 34.76 -4.78
C ILE A 436 142.19 34.80 -4.10
N VAL A 437 142.55 33.75 -3.35
CA VAL A 437 143.90 33.19 -3.06
C VAL A 437 144.04 32.72 -1.60
N VAL A 438 143.59 33.48 -0.60
CA VAL A 438 143.63 33.01 0.81
C VAL A 438 142.78 31.74 1.02
N ALA A 439 141.77 31.52 0.18
CA ALA A 439 140.92 30.33 0.19
C ALA A 439 141.66 29.01 -0.14
N GLY A 440 142.87 29.03 -0.72
CA GLY A 440 143.55 27.84 -1.25
C GLY A 440 143.69 26.69 -0.24
N GLY A 441 144.14 26.99 1.00
CA GLY A 441 144.25 25.99 2.06
C GLY A 441 142.91 25.48 2.60
N PHE A 442 141.86 26.31 2.53
CA PHE A 442 140.51 25.94 2.98
C PHE A 442 139.79 25.02 1.98
N ILE A 443 140.10 25.14 0.68
CA ILE A 443 139.44 24.37 -0.39
C ILE A 443 139.72 22.86 -0.27
N LEU A 444 140.95 22.43 0.02
CA LEU A 444 141.27 21.00 0.14
C LEU A 444 140.63 20.35 1.39
N TYR A 445 140.64 21.02 2.54
CA TYR A 445 140.01 20.50 3.75
C TYR A 445 138.47 20.50 3.65
N SER A 446 137.89 21.53 3.02
CA SER A 446 136.44 21.59 2.83
C SER A 446 135.92 20.58 1.80
N GLN A 447 136.66 20.23 0.75
CA GLN A 447 136.25 19.20 -0.21
C GLN A 447 136.10 17.81 0.42
N GLN A 448 137.04 17.36 1.26
CA GLN A 448 136.93 16.05 1.94
C GLN A 448 135.76 16.02 2.96
N ALA A 449 135.52 17.14 3.67
CA ALA A 449 134.38 17.28 4.57
C ALA A 449 133.03 17.36 3.81
N GLN A 450 133.00 17.94 2.61
CA GLN A 450 131.81 17.98 1.76
C GLN A 450 131.52 16.62 1.12
N ALA A 451 132.54 15.88 0.66
CA ALA A 451 132.35 14.56 0.06
C ALA A 451 131.75 13.55 1.05
N THR A 452 132.25 13.51 2.29
CA THR A 452 131.71 12.65 3.35
C THR A 452 130.30 13.06 3.78
N ARG A 453 130.01 14.36 3.90
CA ARG A 453 128.66 14.87 4.20
C ARG A 453 127.66 14.60 3.05
N ALA A 454 128.09 14.70 1.79
CA ALA A 454 127.26 14.39 0.64
C ALA A 454 126.95 12.88 0.54
N ALA A 455 127.92 12.03 0.86
CA ALA A 455 127.72 10.58 0.90
C ALA A 455 126.73 10.16 2.00
N THR A 456 126.88 10.67 3.23
CA THR A 456 125.92 10.36 4.31
C THR A 456 124.55 11.00 4.08
N ALA A 457 124.47 12.24 3.56
CA ALA A 457 123.20 12.85 3.19
C ALA A 457 122.46 12.05 2.10
N LYS A 458 123.18 11.54 1.09
CA LYS A 458 122.59 10.67 0.05
C LYS A 458 122.12 9.33 0.63
N GLN A 459 122.90 8.68 1.49
CA GLN A 459 122.48 7.45 2.17
C GLN A 459 121.27 7.69 3.09
N GLN A 460 121.21 8.82 3.80
CA GLN A 460 120.06 9.18 4.62
C GLN A 460 118.81 9.48 3.78
N ALA A 461 118.94 10.17 2.64
CA ALA A 461 117.84 10.40 1.71
C ALA A 461 117.32 9.09 1.07
N GLU A 462 118.21 8.19 0.65
CA GLU A 462 117.82 6.87 0.13
C GLU A 462 117.18 5.97 1.21
N ALA A 463 117.65 6.06 2.46
CA ALA A 463 117.04 5.36 3.60
C ALA A 463 115.67 5.94 3.96
N GLN A 464 115.50 7.26 3.95
CA GLN A 464 114.21 7.94 4.15
C GLN A 464 113.21 7.57 3.05
N LEU A 465 113.61 7.64 1.78
CA LEU A 465 112.76 7.25 0.66
C LEU A 465 112.34 5.77 0.73
N LYS A 466 113.25 4.86 1.12
CA LYS A 466 112.90 3.44 1.35
C LYS A 466 111.96 3.25 2.54
N ALA A 467 112.15 3.99 3.63
CA ALA A 467 111.27 3.92 4.80
C ALA A 467 109.88 4.49 4.51
N GLU A 468 109.78 5.55 3.71
CA GLU A 468 108.52 6.14 3.24
C GLU A 468 107.81 5.19 2.27
N GLN A 469 108.51 4.59 1.30
CA GLN A 469 107.96 3.57 0.41
C GLN A 469 107.52 2.30 1.16
N ALA A 470 108.22 1.89 2.21
CA ALA A 470 107.81 0.77 3.07
C ALA A 470 106.50 1.10 3.81
N ARG A 471 106.43 2.25 4.48
CA ARG A 471 105.22 2.72 5.17
C ARG A 471 104.03 2.90 4.23
N ALA A 472 104.27 3.39 3.01
CA ALA A 472 103.24 3.52 1.98
C ALA A 472 102.68 2.14 1.57
N ARG A 473 103.52 1.13 1.38
CA ARG A 473 103.10 -0.25 1.07
C ARG A 473 102.36 -0.91 2.22
N GLU A 474 102.81 -0.73 3.45
CA GLU A 474 102.12 -1.22 4.65
C GLU A 474 100.74 -0.56 4.82
N ALA A 475 100.64 0.75 4.58
CA ALA A 475 99.37 1.47 4.59
C ALA A 475 98.43 1.00 3.46
N GLU A 476 98.96 0.75 2.25
CA GLU A 476 98.19 0.25 1.11
C GLU A 476 97.69 -1.20 1.33
N GLU A 477 98.53 -2.09 1.87
CA GLU A 477 98.11 -3.44 2.27
C GLU A 477 97.06 -3.40 3.38
N ARG A 478 97.25 -2.53 4.38
CA ARG A 478 96.26 -2.36 5.45
C ARG A 478 94.93 -1.85 4.91
N ALA A 479 94.94 -0.84 4.05
CA ALA A 479 93.74 -0.33 3.39
C ALA A 479 93.04 -1.42 2.55
N LYS A 480 93.80 -2.24 1.82
CA LYS A 480 93.27 -3.38 1.05
C LYS A 480 92.64 -4.46 1.94
N ARG A 481 93.27 -4.79 3.09
CA ARG A 481 92.72 -5.75 4.07
C ARG A 481 91.46 -5.21 4.74
N GLU A 482 91.43 -3.94 5.13
CA GLU A 482 90.25 -3.29 5.71
C GLU A 482 89.10 -3.13 4.69
N ALA A 483 89.41 -2.88 3.41
CA ALA A 483 88.42 -2.87 2.32
C ALA A 483 87.82 -4.25 2.05
N LEU A 484 88.65 -5.31 1.95
CA LEU A 484 88.17 -6.69 1.79
C LEU A 484 87.34 -7.16 3.00
N ALA A 485 87.70 -6.76 4.21
CA ALA A 485 86.91 -7.05 5.42
C ALA A 485 85.53 -6.38 5.36
N ARG A 486 85.44 -5.11 4.95
CA ARG A 486 84.16 -4.41 4.73
C ARG A 486 83.32 -5.09 3.64
N GLN A 487 83.92 -5.39 2.50
CA GLN A 487 83.24 -6.04 1.37
C GLN A 487 82.67 -7.42 1.76
N LYS A 488 83.37 -8.19 2.62
CA LYS A 488 82.84 -9.45 3.15
C LYS A 488 81.66 -9.23 4.10
N ILE A 489 81.74 -8.26 5.01
CA ILE A 489 80.63 -7.93 5.93
C ILE A 489 79.39 -7.48 5.13
N GLU A 490 79.58 -6.68 4.08
CA GLU A 490 78.52 -6.20 3.19
C GLU A 490 77.89 -7.35 2.38
N LEU A 491 78.70 -8.30 1.88
CA LEU A 491 78.21 -9.50 1.20
C LEU A 491 77.42 -10.43 2.15
N ASP A 492 77.95 -10.70 3.35
CA ASP A 492 77.29 -11.53 4.36
C ASP A 492 75.96 -10.87 4.83
N ALA A 493 75.90 -9.54 4.89
CA ALA A 493 74.68 -8.80 5.21
C ALA A 493 73.65 -8.86 4.06
N ALA A 494 74.09 -8.65 2.81
CA ALA A 494 73.23 -8.74 1.63
C ALA A 494 72.65 -10.15 1.44
N GLN A 495 73.45 -11.20 1.67
CA GLN A 495 72.98 -12.60 1.62
C GLN A 495 71.94 -12.89 2.70
N LYS A 496 72.13 -12.40 3.94
CA LYS A 496 71.15 -12.56 5.01
C LYS A 496 69.85 -11.80 4.74
N LEU A 497 69.93 -10.60 4.17
CA LEU A 497 68.74 -9.84 3.76
C LEU A 497 67.96 -10.57 2.66
N ALA A 498 68.64 -11.01 1.59
CA ALA A 498 68.02 -11.77 0.50
C ALA A 498 67.38 -13.09 0.99
N GLN A 499 68.03 -13.80 1.92
CA GLN A 499 67.43 -14.98 2.57
C GLN A 499 66.17 -14.62 3.35
N ALA A 500 66.19 -13.57 4.18
CA ALA A 500 65.04 -13.12 4.94
C ALA A 500 63.86 -12.67 4.06
N GLU A 501 64.15 -11.97 2.96
CA GLU A 501 63.14 -11.57 1.96
C GLU A 501 62.55 -12.78 1.23
N SER A 502 63.38 -13.76 0.83
CA SER A 502 62.88 -14.99 0.22
C SER A 502 62.02 -15.83 1.17
N ALA A 503 62.38 -15.89 2.46
CA ALA A 503 61.62 -16.59 3.48
C ALA A 503 60.27 -15.90 3.75
N ARG A 504 60.26 -14.56 3.80
CA ARG A 504 59.02 -13.76 3.90
C ARG A 504 58.12 -13.98 2.69
N ALA A 505 58.66 -13.93 1.47
CA ALA A 505 57.88 -14.15 0.24
C ALA A 505 57.33 -15.59 0.15
N ALA A 506 58.07 -16.59 0.61
CA ALA A 506 57.60 -17.97 0.71
C ALA A 506 56.46 -18.11 1.72
N ALA A 507 56.62 -17.57 2.93
CA ALA A 507 55.59 -17.60 3.97
C ALA A 507 54.31 -16.84 3.57
N GLU A 508 54.43 -15.70 2.90
CA GLU A 508 53.29 -14.94 2.38
C GLU A 508 52.55 -15.72 1.28
N LYS A 509 53.28 -16.37 0.36
CA LYS A 509 52.70 -17.23 -0.67
C LYS A 509 52.00 -18.46 -0.09
N GLU A 510 52.58 -19.09 0.94
CA GLU A 510 51.94 -20.20 1.65
C GLU A 510 50.68 -19.76 2.39
N ALA A 511 50.73 -18.62 3.10
CA ALA A 511 49.56 -18.04 3.76
C ALA A 511 48.43 -17.71 2.77
N GLN A 512 48.75 -17.21 1.57
CA GLN A 512 47.78 -17.00 0.49
C GLN A 512 47.17 -18.33 0.00
N VAL A 513 47.97 -19.38 -0.20
CA VAL A 513 47.47 -20.72 -0.56
C VAL A 513 46.56 -21.30 0.52
N GLN A 514 46.94 -21.21 1.80
CA GLN A 514 46.10 -21.67 2.92
C GLN A 514 44.84 -20.81 3.12
N ALA A 515 44.85 -19.53 2.76
CA ALA A 515 43.66 -18.67 2.75
C ALA A 515 42.71 -19.01 1.60
N ALA A 516 43.25 -19.28 0.40
CA ALA A 516 42.48 -19.73 -0.76
C ALA A 516 41.85 -21.12 -0.52
N ALA A 517 42.62 -22.07 0.04
CA ALA A 517 42.14 -23.41 0.37
C ALA A 517 41.02 -23.41 1.43
N ARG A 518 41.05 -22.49 2.39
CA ARG A 518 39.94 -22.26 3.34
C ARG A 518 38.71 -21.71 2.62
N ARG A 519 38.84 -20.62 1.87
CA ARG A 519 37.72 -20.01 1.11
C ARG A 519 37.07 -20.97 0.10
N ALA A 520 37.83 -21.85 -0.55
CA ALA A 520 37.29 -22.86 -1.46
C ALA A 520 36.49 -23.97 -0.74
N ASN A 521 36.76 -24.19 0.55
CA ASN A 521 36.10 -25.20 1.37
C ASN A 521 35.07 -24.65 2.35
N ALA A 522 34.90 -23.32 2.41
CA ALA A 522 33.83 -22.66 3.15
C ALA A 522 32.45 -23.19 2.75
N ARG A 523 31.54 -23.26 3.72
CA ARG A 523 30.15 -23.69 3.57
C ARG A 523 29.20 -22.68 4.21
N GLY A 524 27.94 -22.73 3.81
CA GLY A 524 26.85 -21.97 4.41
C GLY A 524 25.51 -22.65 4.16
N ALA A 525 24.43 -21.97 4.54
CA ALA A 525 23.06 -22.45 4.32
C ALA A 525 22.26 -21.47 3.46
N LEU A 526 21.30 -22.01 2.71
CA LEU A 526 20.32 -21.27 1.94
C LEU A 526 18.92 -21.63 2.42
N VAL A 527 18.11 -20.63 2.79
CA VAL A 527 16.69 -20.78 3.07
C VAL A 527 15.91 -20.19 1.92
N VAL A 528 14.98 -20.96 1.34
CA VAL A 528 14.14 -20.51 0.24
C VAL A 528 12.67 -20.50 0.67
N THR A 529 12.09 -19.31 0.73
CA THR A 529 10.63 -19.13 0.86
C THR A 529 10.03 -18.88 -0.52
N THR A 530 8.73 -19.14 -0.67
CA THR A 530 8.01 -18.85 -1.91
C THR A 530 6.68 -18.21 -1.58
N GLU A 531 6.15 -17.43 -2.51
CA GLU A 531 4.85 -16.77 -2.37
C GLU A 531 3.98 -17.10 -3.59
N PRO A 532 2.89 -17.89 -3.45
CA PRO A 532 2.46 -18.57 -2.22
C PRO A 532 3.42 -19.68 -1.74
N ALA A 533 3.32 -20.03 -0.46
CA ALA A 533 4.13 -21.08 0.17
C ALA A 533 3.69 -22.49 -0.24
N GLY A 534 4.55 -23.49 -0.02
CA GLY A 534 4.32 -24.89 -0.37
C GLY A 534 4.70 -25.28 -1.81
N ALA A 535 5.30 -24.37 -2.58
CA ALA A 535 5.86 -24.68 -3.89
C ALA A 535 7.14 -25.52 -3.78
N MET A 536 7.44 -26.33 -4.80
CA MET A 536 8.59 -27.22 -4.79
C MET A 536 9.86 -26.48 -5.25
N VAL A 537 10.85 -26.39 -4.36
CA VAL A 537 12.15 -25.74 -4.57
C VAL A 537 13.24 -26.78 -4.79
N ALA A 538 14.02 -26.65 -5.85
CA ALA A 538 15.29 -27.34 -6.07
C ALA A 538 16.46 -26.33 -6.05
N VAL A 539 17.63 -26.76 -5.57
CA VAL A 539 18.85 -25.93 -5.49
C VAL A 539 20.04 -26.73 -6.02
N GLY A 540 20.60 -26.29 -7.15
CA GLY A 540 21.57 -27.08 -7.91
C GLY A 540 21.02 -28.49 -8.24
N ASP A 541 21.82 -29.52 -7.97
CA ASP A 541 21.44 -30.93 -8.17
C ASP A 541 20.71 -31.55 -6.95
N LEU A 542 20.33 -30.76 -5.93
CA LEU A 542 19.69 -31.29 -4.73
C LEU A 542 18.20 -31.62 -4.94
N PRO A 543 17.68 -32.71 -4.33
CA PRO A 543 16.28 -33.11 -4.49
C PRO A 543 15.27 -32.00 -4.14
N PRO A 544 14.18 -31.83 -4.91
CA PRO A 544 13.17 -30.82 -4.63
C PRO A 544 12.50 -30.96 -3.26
N ARG A 545 12.24 -29.84 -2.58
CA ARG A 545 11.60 -29.75 -1.25
C ARG A 545 10.48 -28.71 -1.26
N PRO A 546 9.36 -28.91 -0.55
CA PRO A 546 8.33 -27.87 -0.42
C PRO A 546 8.86 -26.68 0.40
N SER A 547 8.46 -25.47 0.02
CA SER A 547 8.84 -24.25 0.74
C SER A 547 8.01 -24.04 2.04
N PRO A 548 8.58 -23.41 3.09
CA PRO A 548 9.98 -22.96 3.23
C PRO A 548 10.99 -24.12 3.27
N ALA A 549 12.03 -24.03 2.44
CA ALA A 549 13.00 -25.11 2.23
C ALA A 549 14.41 -24.67 2.64
N THR A 550 15.01 -25.35 3.62
CA THR A 550 16.40 -25.11 4.05
C THR A 550 17.35 -26.11 3.38
N PHE A 551 18.45 -25.61 2.85
CA PHE A 551 19.54 -26.36 2.24
C PHE A 551 20.85 -25.97 2.95
N ALA A 552 21.33 -26.83 3.85
CA ALA A 552 22.57 -26.66 4.59
C ALA A 552 23.79 -27.22 3.83
N ASP A 553 24.98 -26.94 4.35
CA ASP A 553 26.28 -27.45 3.85
C ASP A 553 26.58 -27.17 2.37
N LEU A 554 25.97 -26.12 1.82
CA LEU A 554 26.22 -25.67 0.45
C LEU A 554 27.60 -25.01 0.35
N LYS A 555 28.29 -25.24 -0.77
CA LYS A 555 29.56 -24.53 -1.09
C LYS A 555 29.31 -23.02 -1.20
N THR A 556 30.20 -22.20 -0.69
CA THR A 556 30.10 -20.74 -0.89
C THR A 556 30.19 -20.37 -2.37
N GLY A 557 29.31 -19.49 -2.84
CA GLY A 557 29.11 -19.16 -4.25
C GLY A 557 27.63 -18.98 -4.60
N SER A 558 27.34 -18.72 -5.87
CA SER A 558 25.95 -18.64 -6.35
C SER A 558 25.41 -20.03 -6.67
N HIS A 559 24.18 -20.33 -6.22
CA HIS A 559 23.45 -21.56 -6.55
C HIS A 559 22.18 -21.24 -7.31
N ARG A 560 21.95 -21.95 -8.42
CA ARG A 560 20.69 -21.87 -9.16
C ARG A 560 19.55 -22.49 -8.33
N ILE A 561 18.49 -21.71 -8.15
CA ILE A 561 17.24 -22.12 -7.51
C ILE A 561 16.19 -22.28 -8.61
N VAL A 562 15.43 -23.37 -8.60
CA VAL A 562 14.27 -23.60 -9.48
C VAL A 562 13.05 -23.87 -8.61
N VAL A 563 11.93 -23.20 -8.89
CA VAL A 563 10.71 -23.28 -8.07
C VAL A 563 9.50 -23.58 -8.94
N THR A 564 8.73 -24.59 -8.57
CA THR A 564 7.61 -25.14 -9.38
C THR A 564 6.34 -25.27 -8.55
N SER A 565 5.18 -24.88 -9.10
CA SER A 565 3.85 -24.99 -8.46
C SER A 565 2.75 -25.27 -9.50
N PRO A 566 1.71 -26.09 -9.21
CA PRO A 566 0.74 -26.51 -10.22
C PRO A 566 -0.10 -25.41 -10.90
N THR A 567 -0.23 -24.24 -10.27
CA THR A 567 -1.06 -23.11 -10.73
C THR A 567 -0.25 -21.85 -11.07
N HIS A 568 1.07 -21.94 -11.01
CA HIS A 568 1.99 -20.80 -11.21
C HIS A 568 3.12 -21.17 -12.18
N GLU A 569 3.78 -20.17 -12.74
CA GLU A 569 4.93 -20.38 -13.63
C GLU A 569 6.16 -20.91 -12.88
N THR A 570 7.03 -21.65 -13.58
CA THR A 570 8.27 -22.18 -13.01
C THR A 570 9.32 -21.07 -12.93
N ALA A 571 9.59 -20.57 -11.72
CA ALA A 571 10.62 -19.55 -11.52
C ALA A 571 12.02 -20.18 -11.51
N THR A 572 12.99 -19.48 -12.11
CA THR A 572 14.43 -19.72 -11.90
C THR A 572 15.05 -18.44 -11.35
N THR A 573 15.87 -18.56 -10.30
CA THR A 573 16.64 -17.45 -9.72
C THR A 573 17.97 -17.99 -9.16
N GLU A 574 18.77 -17.14 -8.52
CA GLU A 574 20.03 -17.53 -7.88
C GLU A 574 20.10 -17.09 -6.40
N GLY A 575 20.75 -17.91 -5.57
CA GLY A 575 21.01 -17.64 -4.17
C GLY A 575 22.51 -17.67 -3.87
N ALA A 576 23.07 -16.56 -3.39
CA ALA A 576 24.46 -16.47 -3.00
C ALA A 576 24.68 -17.01 -1.57
N VAL A 577 25.37 -18.15 -1.46
CA VAL A 577 25.76 -18.75 -0.17
C VAL A 577 27.10 -18.19 0.29
N LYS A 578 27.17 -17.72 1.54
CA LYS A 578 28.39 -17.17 2.17
C LYS A 578 28.87 -18.06 3.31
N GLU A 579 30.11 -17.85 3.74
CA GLU A 579 30.77 -18.65 4.78
C GLU A 579 30.08 -18.48 6.15
N ASN A 580 29.58 -19.59 6.71
CA ASN A 580 28.87 -19.69 7.99
C ASN A 580 27.61 -18.81 8.13
N GLU A 581 27.10 -18.22 7.04
CA GLU A 581 25.84 -17.47 7.02
C GLU A 581 24.68 -18.38 6.58
N THR A 582 23.47 -18.09 7.07
CA THR A 582 22.23 -18.60 6.48
C THR A 582 21.58 -17.48 5.67
N THR A 583 21.76 -17.52 4.35
CA THR A 583 21.18 -16.52 3.45
C THR A 583 19.75 -16.92 3.07
N SER A 584 18.81 -15.97 3.15
CA SER A 584 17.40 -16.19 2.82
C SER A 584 17.05 -15.61 1.45
N VAL A 585 16.27 -16.33 0.66
CA VAL A 585 15.79 -15.92 -0.67
C VAL A 585 14.28 -16.16 -0.74
N ASN A 586 13.49 -15.10 -0.97
CA ASN A 586 12.06 -15.23 -1.26
C ASN A 586 11.82 -15.26 -2.77
N VAL A 587 11.02 -16.21 -3.24
CA VAL A 587 10.69 -16.38 -4.67
C VAL A 587 9.18 -16.19 -4.86
N PRO A 588 8.71 -14.99 -5.27
CA PRO A 588 7.33 -14.78 -5.65
C PRO A 588 7.03 -15.51 -6.97
N LEU A 589 5.90 -16.21 -7.03
CA LEU A 589 5.49 -17.00 -8.19
C LEU A 589 4.35 -16.31 -8.93
N GLN A 590 4.48 -16.16 -10.25
CA GLN A 590 3.43 -15.59 -11.08
C GLN A 590 2.37 -16.64 -11.38
N ARG A 591 1.08 -16.32 -11.15
CA ARG A 591 -0.05 -17.19 -11.53
C ARG A 591 -0.05 -17.45 -13.03
N SER A 592 -0.43 -18.68 -13.40
CA SER A 592 -0.63 -19.10 -14.78
C SER A 592 -2.10 -19.51 -15.07
N THR A 593 -3.05 -18.97 -14.31
CA THR A 593 -4.50 -19.15 -14.47
C THR A 593 -5.19 -17.83 -14.86
N GLY A 594 -6.41 -17.91 -15.39
CA GLY A 594 -7.35 -16.80 -15.53
C GLY A 594 -8.49 -16.89 -14.52
N THR A 595 -9.31 -15.84 -14.47
CA THR A 595 -10.59 -15.82 -13.76
C THR A 595 -11.72 -15.96 -14.76
N LEU A 596 -12.71 -16.82 -14.47
CA LEU A 596 -13.94 -16.91 -15.25
C LEU A 596 -15.16 -16.52 -14.42
N GLU A 597 -15.85 -15.48 -14.82
CA GLU A 597 -17.15 -15.06 -14.29
C GLU A 597 -18.30 -15.69 -15.09
N ILE A 598 -19.24 -16.32 -14.40
CA ILE A 598 -20.40 -17.00 -14.99
C ILE A 598 -21.68 -16.46 -14.35
N ALA A 599 -22.52 -15.78 -15.12
CA ALA A 599 -23.75 -15.16 -14.66
C ALA A 599 -24.99 -15.62 -15.45
N SER A 600 -26.18 -15.44 -14.88
CA SER A 600 -27.43 -15.54 -15.65
C SER A 600 -28.51 -14.62 -15.09
N THR A 601 -29.49 -14.30 -15.94
CA THR A 601 -30.72 -13.59 -15.57
C THR A 601 -31.90 -14.44 -16.02
N PRO A 602 -32.68 -15.06 -15.10
CA PRO A 602 -32.57 -14.98 -13.65
C PRO A 602 -31.31 -15.67 -13.11
N ALA A 603 -30.88 -15.25 -11.91
CA ALA A 603 -29.78 -15.88 -11.18
C ALA A 603 -30.20 -17.22 -10.55
N GLY A 604 -29.23 -18.02 -10.09
CA GLY A 604 -29.48 -19.33 -9.48
C GLY A 604 -29.68 -20.48 -10.47
N MET A 605 -29.31 -20.30 -11.75
CA MET A 605 -29.26 -21.40 -12.70
C MET A 605 -28.01 -22.26 -12.48
N ASN A 606 -28.12 -23.56 -12.72
CA ASN A 606 -26.95 -24.44 -12.68
C ASN A 606 -26.06 -24.15 -13.90
N TYR A 607 -24.75 -24.22 -13.74
CA TYR A 607 -23.79 -24.21 -14.83
C TYR A 607 -22.88 -25.46 -14.79
N GLU A 608 -22.37 -25.84 -15.95
CA GLU A 608 -21.35 -26.86 -16.14
C GLU A 608 -20.28 -26.35 -17.11
N LEU A 609 -19.03 -26.28 -16.64
CA LEU A 609 -17.85 -25.84 -17.39
C LEU A 609 -17.04 -27.05 -17.86
N ARG A 610 -16.69 -27.09 -19.15
CA ARG A 610 -15.84 -28.12 -19.77
C ARG A 610 -14.83 -27.51 -20.75
N PRO A 611 -13.60 -28.05 -20.91
CA PRO A 611 -12.72 -27.67 -22.02
C PRO A 611 -13.38 -27.93 -23.38
N ALA A 612 -13.27 -26.98 -24.32
CA ALA A 612 -14.02 -27.01 -25.58
C ALA A 612 -13.45 -27.95 -26.66
N ALA A 613 -12.21 -28.43 -26.48
CA ALA A 613 -11.43 -29.11 -27.51
C ALA A 613 -11.29 -30.64 -27.31
N MET A 614 -11.92 -31.24 -26.29
CA MET A 614 -11.71 -32.65 -25.94
C MET A 614 -12.96 -33.52 -26.09
N LEU A 615 -12.85 -34.57 -26.91
CA LEU A 615 -13.86 -35.63 -27.07
C LEU A 615 -14.06 -36.48 -25.80
N MET A 616 -13.03 -36.58 -24.96
CA MET A 616 -13.10 -37.16 -23.63
C MET A 616 -12.47 -36.19 -22.64
N VAL A 617 -13.28 -35.67 -21.70
CA VAL A 617 -12.85 -34.75 -20.64
C VAL A 617 -12.64 -35.56 -19.35
N ASP A 618 -11.50 -35.39 -18.67
CA ASP A 618 -11.28 -35.96 -17.33
C ASP A 618 -12.37 -35.41 -16.38
N PRO A 619 -13.11 -36.24 -15.63
CA PRO A 619 -14.10 -35.78 -14.65
C PRO A 619 -13.60 -34.67 -13.70
N LYS A 620 -12.31 -34.62 -13.40
CA LYS A 620 -11.67 -33.55 -12.57
C LYS A 620 -11.60 -32.18 -13.25
N GLN A 621 -11.71 -32.13 -14.58
CA GLN A 621 -11.71 -30.88 -15.36
C GLN A 621 -13.12 -30.31 -15.58
N VAL A 622 -14.16 -31.06 -15.21
CA VAL A 622 -15.56 -30.57 -15.23
C VAL A 622 -15.81 -29.80 -13.93
N ARG A 623 -16.32 -28.56 -14.02
CA ARG A 623 -16.70 -27.76 -12.84
C ARG A 623 -18.18 -27.41 -12.91
N THR A 624 -18.91 -27.61 -11.81
CA THR A 624 -20.34 -27.35 -11.72
C THR A 624 -20.68 -26.46 -10.53
N GLY A 625 -21.77 -25.70 -10.64
CA GLY A 625 -22.26 -24.85 -9.57
C GLY A 625 -23.52 -24.08 -9.99
N THR A 626 -23.84 -23.00 -9.27
CA THR A 626 -24.96 -22.10 -9.58
C THR A 626 -24.50 -20.68 -9.89
N THR A 627 -25.22 -19.97 -10.73
CA THR A 627 -24.96 -18.54 -11.05
C THR A 627 -25.46 -17.59 -9.96
N PRO A 628 -24.83 -16.41 -9.77
CA PRO A 628 -23.54 -16.01 -10.33
C PRO A 628 -22.38 -16.73 -9.62
N ALA A 629 -21.33 -17.05 -10.38
CA ALA A 629 -20.10 -17.66 -9.88
C ALA A 629 -18.86 -16.97 -10.45
N ALA A 630 -17.77 -17.00 -9.69
CA ALA A 630 -16.44 -16.57 -10.13
C ALA A 630 -15.44 -17.70 -9.85
N LEU A 631 -14.65 -18.07 -10.86
CA LEU A 631 -13.70 -19.18 -10.84
C LEU A 631 -12.28 -18.62 -11.07
N PRO A 632 -11.53 -18.25 -10.01
CA PRO A 632 -10.28 -17.47 -10.10
C PRO A 632 -9.03 -18.31 -10.41
N ASP A 633 -9.21 -19.53 -10.88
CA ASP A 633 -8.22 -20.62 -10.94
C ASP A 633 -8.43 -21.51 -12.19
N VAL A 634 -9.02 -20.96 -13.26
CA VAL A 634 -9.21 -21.69 -14.52
C VAL A 634 -7.94 -21.62 -15.37
N ALA A 635 -7.49 -22.75 -15.92
CA ALA A 635 -6.33 -22.76 -16.81
C ALA A 635 -6.63 -22.01 -18.13
N PRO A 636 -5.64 -21.39 -18.79
CA PRO A 636 -5.89 -20.72 -20.07
C PRO A 636 -6.29 -21.71 -21.18
N GLY A 637 -7.25 -21.33 -22.01
CA GLY A 637 -7.78 -22.14 -23.10
C GLY A 637 -9.26 -21.90 -23.38
N ASP A 638 -9.81 -22.57 -24.39
CA ASP A 638 -11.24 -22.47 -24.74
C ASP A 638 -12.08 -23.41 -23.89
N TYR A 639 -13.18 -22.87 -23.35
CA TYR A 639 -14.17 -23.60 -22.57
C TYR A 639 -15.58 -23.48 -23.17
N THR A 640 -16.40 -24.45 -22.81
CA THR A 640 -17.82 -24.53 -23.10
C THR A 640 -18.57 -24.49 -21.76
N VAL A 641 -19.54 -23.58 -21.63
CA VAL A 641 -20.35 -23.38 -20.43
C VAL A 641 -21.80 -23.70 -20.76
N THR A 642 -22.33 -24.72 -20.10
CA THR A 642 -23.73 -25.14 -20.26
C THR A 642 -24.55 -24.71 -19.05
N PHE A 643 -25.48 -23.80 -19.26
CA PHE A 643 -26.49 -23.37 -18.30
C PHE A 643 -27.70 -24.30 -18.34
N SER A 644 -28.25 -24.64 -17.18
CA SER A 644 -29.46 -25.46 -17.06
C SER A 644 -30.30 -25.11 -15.83
N SER A 645 -31.62 -25.31 -15.91
CA SER A 645 -32.55 -25.12 -14.79
C SER A 645 -33.85 -25.91 -15.05
N PRO A 646 -34.52 -26.47 -14.03
CA PRO A 646 -35.71 -27.31 -14.22
C PRO A 646 -36.84 -26.61 -14.99
N GLY A 647 -37.20 -27.14 -16.15
CA GLY A 647 -38.23 -26.58 -17.04
C GLY A 647 -37.72 -25.58 -18.07
N TRP A 648 -36.41 -25.35 -18.15
CA TRP A 648 -35.76 -24.57 -19.21
C TRP A 648 -34.94 -25.51 -20.11
N SER A 649 -34.89 -25.22 -21.41
CA SER A 649 -33.90 -25.85 -22.30
C SER A 649 -32.50 -25.46 -21.87
N ALA A 650 -31.56 -26.41 -21.89
CA ALA A 650 -30.15 -26.10 -21.64
C ALA A 650 -29.61 -25.14 -22.71
N HIS A 651 -28.77 -24.20 -22.31
CA HIS A 651 -28.11 -23.25 -23.20
C HIS A 651 -26.60 -23.36 -23.06
N THR A 652 -25.88 -23.27 -24.17
CA THR A 652 -24.44 -23.53 -24.20
C THR A 652 -23.72 -22.37 -24.89
N GLU A 653 -22.83 -21.72 -24.15
CA GLU A 653 -21.97 -20.63 -24.62
C GLU A 653 -20.50 -21.10 -24.64
N ARG A 654 -19.66 -20.48 -25.47
CA ARG A 654 -18.19 -20.70 -25.45
C ARG A 654 -17.49 -19.47 -24.91
N VAL A 655 -16.44 -19.71 -24.13
CA VAL A 655 -15.64 -18.65 -23.50
C VAL A 655 -14.16 -19.04 -23.51
N SER A 656 -13.32 -18.17 -24.07
CA SER A 656 -11.87 -18.30 -24.00
C SER A 656 -11.38 -17.70 -22.68
N VAL A 657 -10.56 -18.44 -21.94
CA VAL A 657 -9.91 -17.99 -20.71
C VAL A 657 -8.45 -17.67 -21.01
N THR A 658 -8.03 -16.43 -20.75
CA THR A 658 -6.63 -16.00 -20.89
C THR A 658 -5.94 -16.01 -19.52
N ARG A 659 -4.62 -16.17 -19.49
CA ARG A 659 -3.82 -16.02 -18.27
C ARG A 659 -3.98 -14.60 -17.70
N ASN A 660 -4.25 -14.50 -16.39
CA ASN A 660 -4.35 -13.25 -15.62
C ASN A 660 -5.44 -12.27 -16.09
N GLU A 661 -6.39 -12.70 -16.92
CA GLU A 661 -7.57 -11.91 -17.32
C GLU A 661 -8.85 -12.39 -16.60
N ASN A 662 -9.87 -11.52 -16.55
CA ASN A 662 -11.23 -11.88 -16.16
C ASN A 662 -12.07 -12.10 -17.42
N SER A 663 -12.19 -13.35 -17.86
CA SER A 663 -13.15 -13.74 -18.88
C SER A 663 -14.56 -13.83 -18.30
N ARG A 664 -15.59 -13.56 -19.11
CA ARG A 664 -16.99 -13.54 -18.65
C ARG A 664 -17.94 -14.17 -19.67
N THR A 665 -18.92 -14.90 -19.17
CA THR A 665 -20.09 -15.45 -19.88
C THR A 665 -21.35 -15.09 -19.11
N SER A 666 -22.44 -14.78 -19.81
CA SER A 666 -23.69 -14.41 -19.14
C SER A 666 -24.93 -14.69 -19.98
N TRP A 667 -25.77 -15.63 -19.54
CA TRP A 667 -27.02 -15.96 -20.24
C TRP A 667 -28.23 -15.20 -19.69
N VAL A 668 -28.84 -14.34 -20.51
CA VAL A 668 -30.12 -13.68 -20.21
C VAL A 668 -31.25 -14.48 -20.85
N VAL A 669 -32.19 -14.94 -20.04
CA VAL A 669 -33.27 -15.83 -20.47
C VAL A 669 -34.59 -15.09 -20.55
N SER A 670 -35.34 -15.31 -21.63
CA SER A 670 -36.65 -14.70 -21.87
C SER A 670 -37.71 -15.30 -20.94
N THR A 671 -37.89 -14.72 -19.74
CA THR A 671 -38.89 -15.17 -18.76
C THR A 671 -40.28 -14.59 -19.03
N GLY A 672 -41.32 -15.21 -18.46
CA GLY A 672 -42.67 -14.65 -18.37
C GLY A 672 -43.18 -14.65 -16.93
N ARG A 673 -44.12 -13.76 -16.62
CA ARG A 673 -44.74 -13.63 -15.30
C ARG A 673 -46.06 -14.41 -15.23
N VAL A 674 -46.39 -14.98 -14.07
CA VAL A 674 -47.72 -15.53 -13.78
C VAL A 674 -48.29 -14.87 -12.53
N THR A 675 -49.51 -14.34 -12.61
CA THR A 675 -50.29 -13.88 -11.44
C THR A 675 -51.43 -14.87 -11.17
N ILE A 676 -51.65 -15.22 -9.90
CA ILE A 676 -52.60 -16.26 -9.50
C ILE A 676 -53.46 -15.73 -8.35
N ASN A 677 -54.76 -15.58 -8.62
CA ASN A 677 -55.78 -15.20 -7.64
C ASN A 677 -56.72 -16.38 -7.36
N SER A 678 -57.39 -16.37 -6.19
CA SER A 678 -58.51 -17.28 -5.93
C SER A 678 -59.68 -16.61 -5.25
N GLN A 679 -60.86 -17.22 -5.34
CA GLN A 679 -62.04 -16.84 -4.56
C GLN A 679 -62.58 -18.06 -3.80
N PRO A 680 -62.55 -18.06 -2.45
CA PRO A 680 -61.93 -17.07 -1.56
C PRO A 680 -60.39 -16.99 -1.72
N GLN A 681 -59.80 -15.88 -1.26
CA GLN A 681 -58.35 -15.66 -1.24
C GLN A 681 -57.66 -16.43 -0.10
N GLY A 682 -56.32 -16.47 -0.10
CA GLY A 682 -55.53 -17.19 0.90
C GLY A 682 -55.37 -18.69 0.63
N ALA A 683 -55.66 -19.14 -0.60
CA ALA A 683 -55.47 -20.53 -1.00
C ALA A 683 -54.00 -20.83 -1.28
N THR A 684 -53.52 -22.00 -0.87
CA THR A 684 -52.18 -22.49 -1.18
C THR A 684 -52.07 -22.85 -2.65
N VAL A 685 -51.09 -22.28 -3.34
CA VAL A 685 -50.72 -22.60 -4.72
C VAL A 685 -49.64 -23.68 -4.70
N LYS A 686 -49.78 -24.72 -5.53
CA LYS A 686 -48.74 -25.72 -5.80
C LYS A 686 -48.44 -25.80 -7.30
N ARG A 687 -47.21 -26.14 -7.65
CA ARG A 687 -46.77 -26.47 -9.01
C ARG A 687 -46.13 -27.86 -9.01
N LYS A 688 -46.63 -28.80 -9.80
CA LYS A 688 -46.21 -30.22 -9.79
C LYS A 688 -46.19 -30.83 -8.36
N GLY A 689 -47.22 -30.54 -7.57
CA GLY A 689 -47.37 -31.01 -6.17
C GLY A 689 -46.57 -30.23 -5.11
N VAL A 690 -45.56 -29.44 -5.50
CA VAL A 690 -44.75 -28.63 -4.56
C VAL A 690 -45.44 -27.29 -4.27
N PRO A 691 -45.67 -26.89 -3.01
CA PRO A 691 -46.19 -25.56 -2.68
C PRO A 691 -45.26 -24.43 -3.15
N VAL A 692 -45.82 -23.39 -3.77
CA VAL A 692 -45.09 -22.23 -4.32
C VAL A 692 -45.55 -20.88 -3.75
N GLY A 693 -46.57 -20.86 -2.89
CA GLY A 693 -47.05 -19.66 -2.21
C GLY A 693 -48.54 -19.73 -1.85
N THR A 694 -49.14 -18.59 -1.55
CA THR A 694 -50.59 -18.43 -1.32
C THR A 694 -51.16 -17.30 -2.19
N THR A 695 -52.43 -17.40 -2.56
CA THR A 695 -53.12 -16.36 -3.36
C THR A 695 -53.46 -15.13 -2.52
N PRO A 696 -53.29 -13.89 -3.02
CA PRO A 696 -52.78 -13.52 -4.36
C PRO A 696 -51.26 -13.75 -4.50
N LEU A 697 -50.86 -14.51 -5.52
CA LEU A 697 -49.46 -14.86 -5.79
C LEU A 697 -48.98 -14.25 -7.11
N THR A 698 -47.72 -13.82 -7.16
CA THR A 698 -47.03 -13.43 -8.41
C THR A 698 -45.71 -14.17 -8.52
N LEU A 699 -45.50 -14.84 -9.64
CA LEU A 699 -44.25 -15.52 -10.00
C LEU A 699 -43.62 -14.75 -11.17
N THR A 700 -42.42 -14.19 -10.98
CA THR A 700 -41.78 -13.27 -11.94
C THR A 700 -41.03 -13.96 -13.07
N ASP A 701 -40.46 -15.14 -12.80
CA ASP A 701 -39.44 -15.77 -13.64
C ASP A 701 -39.85 -17.18 -14.07
N VAL A 702 -41.00 -17.28 -14.74
CA VAL A 702 -41.56 -18.55 -15.21
C VAL A 702 -41.11 -18.82 -16.64
N ALA A 703 -40.66 -20.05 -16.90
CA ALA A 703 -40.33 -20.52 -18.23
C ALA A 703 -41.55 -20.40 -19.19
N PRO A 704 -41.37 -19.87 -20.42
CA PRO A 704 -42.41 -19.86 -21.43
C PRO A 704 -42.91 -21.27 -21.79
N GLY A 705 -44.17 -21.35 -22.22
CA GLY A 705 -44.87 -22.61 -22.52
C GLY A 705 -46.00 -22.91 -21.52
N ALA A 706 -46.49 -24.15 -21.52
CA ALA A 706 -47.62 -24.54 -20.69
C ALA A 706 -47.28 -24.55 -19.19
N ALA A 707 -48.09 -23.86 -18.38
CA ALA A 707 -48.01 -23.86 -16.93
C ALA A 707 -49.35 -24.30 -16.32
N GLU A 708 -49.27 -25.08 -15.25
CA GLU A 708 -50.41 -25.64 -14.51
C GLU A 708 -50.13 -25.55 -13.00
N PHE A 709 -51.15 -25.20 -12.23
CA PHE A 709 -51.10 -25.01 -10.79
C PHE A 709 -52.32 -25.63 -10.10
N GLU A 710 -52.07 -26.33 -9.00
CA GLU A 710 -53.10 -26.85 -8.09
C GLU A 710 -53.32 -25.83 -6.97
N ILE A 711 -54.56 -25.41 -6.74
CA ILE A 711 -54.95 -24.36 -5.81
C ILE A 711 -55.82 -24.98 -4.71
N ALA A 712 -55.31 -25.07 -3.49
CA ALA A 712 -55.95 -25.76 -2.36
C ALA A 712 -56.28 -24.79 -1.22
N HIS A 713 -57.49 -24.82 -0.68
CA HIS A 713 -57.94 -23.93 0.39
C HIS A 713 -58.56 -24.74 1.53
N ALA A 714 -58.23 -24.42 2.79
CA ALA A 714 -58.53 -25.26 3.96
C ALA A 714 -60.03 -25.53 4.22
N ASN A 715 -60.91 -24.70 3.65
CA ASN A 715 -62.36 -24.85 3.74
C ASN A 715 -63.00 -25.56 2.52
N PHE A 716 -62.19 -26.20 1.65
CA PHE A 716 -62.68 -27.01 0.53
C PHE A 716 -61.99 -28.38 0.48
N ASP A 717 -62.73 -29.42 0.12
CA ASP A 717 -62.27 -30.83 0.11
C ASP A 717 -61.75 -31.31 -1.26
N GLN A 718 -61.80 -30.42 -2.26
CA GLN A 718 -61.21 -30.57 -3.59
C GLN A 718 -60.39 -29.30 -3.92
N PRO A 719 -59.18 -29.42 -4.48
CA PRO A 719 -58.47 -28.28 -5.05
C PRO A 719 -59.12 -27.82 -6.36
N ALA A 720 -58.87 -26.58 -6.76
CA ALA A 720 -59.09 -26.11 -8.12
C ALA A 720 -57.79 -26.25 -8.94
N ALA A 721 -57.88 -26.58 -10.22
CA ALA A 721 -56.74 -26.53 -11.14
C ALA A 721 -56.85 -25.29 -12.04
N VAL A 722 -55.74 -24.61 -12.29
CA VAL A 722 -55.65 -23.50 -13.24
C VAL A 722 -54.42 -23.65 -14.12
N SER A 723 -54.57 -23.41 -15.42
CA SER A 723 -53.52 -23.58 -16.41
C SER A 723 -53.59 -22.52 -17.51
N GLY A 724 -52.47 -22.31 -18.20
CA GLY A 724 -52.39 -21.42 -19.36
C GLY A 724 -51.00 -21.47 -20.01
N VAL A 725 -50.81 -20.70 -21.08
CA VAL A 725 -49.51 -20.57 -21.75
C VAL A 725 -48.81 -19.30 -21.25
N VAL A 726 -47.58 -19.45 -20.78
CA VAL A 726 -46.69 -18.35 -20.43
C VAL A 726 -45.97 -17.89 -21.69
N GLU A 727 -46.13 -16.63 -22.06
CA GLU A 727 -45.35 -15.98 -23.12
C GLU A 727 -44.19 -15.18 -22.51
N ALA A 728 -43.07 -15.13 -23.22
CA ALA A 728 -41.91 -14.31 -22.85
C ALA A 728 -42.29 -12.82 -22.76
N GLY A 729 -41.85 -12.15 -21.69
CA GLY A 729 -42.13 -10.73 -21.42
C GLY A 729 -43.58 -10.40 -21.05
N ARG A 730 -44.52 -11.36 -21.12
CA ARG A 730 -45.93 -11.17 -20.78
C ARG A 730 -46.22 -11.51 -19.31
N THR A 731 -47.44 -11.18 -18.88
CA THR A 731 -48.00 -11.65 -17.61
C THR A 731 -49.25 -12.47 -17.89
N LEU A 732 -49.19 -13.77 -17.61
CA LEU A 732 -50.34 -14.67 -17.61
C LEU A 732 -51.13 -14.48 -16.31
N ALA A 733 -52.39 -14.07 -16.41
CA ALA A 733 -53.28 -13.95 -15.25
C ALA A 733 -54.18 -15.19 -15.13
N LEU A 734 -54.11 -15.87 -13.98
CA LEU A 734 -54.91 -17.05 -13.65
C LEU A 734 -55.84 -16.73 -12.47
N GLN A 735 -57.11 -17.13 -12.60
CA GLN A 735 -58.13 -16.96 -11.58
C GLN A 735 -58.74 -18.32 -11.21
N ALA A 736 -58.56 -18.73 -9.97
CA ALA A 736 -59.19 -19.92 -9.42
C ALA A 736 -60.53 -19.58 -8.74
N GLN A 737 -61.47 -20.51 -8.81
CA GLN A 737 -62.73 -20.48 -8.07
C GLN A 737 -62.96 -21.89 -7.49
N PHE A 738 -63.34 -21.97 -6.22
CA PHE A 738 -63.69 -23.24 -5.60
C PHE A 738 -65.18 -23.55 -5.80
N ALA A 739 -65.49 -24.78 -6.20
CA ALA A 739 -66.87 -25.20 -6.39
C ALA A 739 -67.62 -25.19 -5.03
N ALA A 740 -68.80 -24.58 -4.98
CA ALA A 740 -69.62 -24.57 -3.76
C ALA A 740 -69.92 -25.99 -3.22
N SER A 741 -69.96 -27.00 -4.11
CA SER A 741 -70.20 -28.41 -3.76
C SER A 741 -68.98 -29.17 -3.18
N SER A 742 -67.80 -28.53 -3.09
CA SER A 742 -66.64 -29.05 -2.35
C SER A 742 -66.37 -28.26 -1.06
N ARG A 743 -67.25 -27.34 -0.64
CA ARG A 743 -67.11 -26.64 0.64
C ARG A 743 -67.11 -27.66 1.80
N VAL A 744 -66.15 -27.52 2.71
CA VAL A 744 -66.12 -28.20 4.01
C VAL A 744 -66.96 -27.38 4.99
N PHE A 745 -67.99 -28.00 5.54
CA PHE A 745 -68.82 -27.42 6.60
C PHE A 745 -68.25 -27.76 7.99
N ALA A 746 -68.40 -26.85 8.94
CA ALA A 746 -68.13 -27.14 10.35
C ALA A 746 -69.28 -27.95 10.97
N ALA A 747 -69.00 -28.69 12.06
CA ALA A 747 -69.99 -29.54 12.71
C ALA A 747 -71.28 -28.77 13.11
N GLY A 748 -71.18 -27.52 13.55
CA GLY A 748 -72.34 -26.69 13.90
C GLY A 748 -73.16 -26.16 12.71
N GLU A 749 -72.72 -26.36 11.46
CA GLU A 749 -73.44 -25.87 10.27
C GLU A 749 -74.37 -26.92 9.64
N VAL A 750 -74.10 -28.20 9.87
CA VAL A 750 -74.76 -29.34 9.22
C VAL A 750 -75.95 -29.88 10.01
N ASP A 751 -77.01 -30.27 9.31
CA ASP A 751 -78.26 -30.77 9.90
C ASP A 751 -78.09 -32.20 10.47
N ARG A 752 -77.15 -32.97 9.89
CA ARG A 752 -76.72 -34.28 10.39
C ARG A 752 -75.21 -34.43 10.23
N GLN A 753 -74.55 -34.90 11.30
CA GLN A 753 -73.11 -35.17 11.30
C GLN A 753 -72.71 -36.34 10.38
N PRO A 754 -71.42 -36.44 10.00
CA PRO A 754 -70.85 -37.68 9.49
C PRO A 754 -70.88 -38.80 10.54
N GLU A 755 -70.97 -40.04 10.10
CA GLU A 755 -71.14 -41.22 10.96
C GLU A 755 -70.35 -42.40 10.38
N ALA A 756 -69.60 -43.14 11.19
CA ALA A 756 -68.84 -44.30 10.72
C ALA A 756 -69.78 -45.48 10.39
N LEU A 757 -69.66 -46.04 9.18
CA LEU A 757 -70.39 -47.24 8.73
C LEU A 757 -69.61 -48.54 8.99
N ASN A 758 -68.31 -48.42 9.27
CA ASN A 758 -67.49 -49.50 9.84
C ASN A 758 -66.40 -48.91 10.74
N ASP A 759 -66.02 -49.67 11.76
CA ASP A 759 -65.15 -49.25 12.87
C ASP A 759 -63.99 -50.25 13.09
N LYS A 760 -63.40 -50.73 11.98
CA LYS A 760 -62.35 -51.79 11.99
C LYS A 760 -61.31 -51.51 13.10
N PRO A 761 -61.08 -52.46 14.02
CA PRO A 761 -60.30 -52.20 15.24
C PRO A 761 -58.86 -51.84 14.91
N ILE A 762 -58.35 -50.80 15.56
CA ILE A 762 -57.01 -50.26 15.31
C ILE A 762 -55.99 -51.17 16.00
N LYS A 763 -55.22 -51.92 15.19
CA LYS A 763 -54.07 -52.73 15.63
C LYS A 763 -52.89 -51.81 15.98
N VAL A 764 -52.31 -51.98 17.16
CA VAL A 764 -51.11 -51.26 17.64
C VAL A 764 -50.15 -52.22 18.36
N PRO A 765 -48.84 -51.92 18.42
CA PRO A 765 -47.90 -52.66 19.28
C PRO A 765 -48.34 -52.63 20.75
N TYR A 766 -48.01 -53.70 21.51
CA TYR A 766 -48.43 -53.87 22.90
C TYR A 766 -48.19 -52.65 23.81
N TYR A 767 -47.04 -51.97 23.67
CA TYR A 767 -46.71 -50.80 24.49
C TYR A 767 -47.71 -49.64 24.35
N LEU A 768 -48.38 -49.51 23.20
CA LEU A 768 -49.44 -48.51 22.95
C LEU A 768 -50.83 -48.94 23.42
N THR A 769 -50.98 -50.13 24.02
CA THR A 769 -52.22 -50.54 24.71
C THR A 769 -52.20 -50.21 26.21
N LEU A 770 -51.03 -49.84 26.74
CA LEU A 770 -50.82 -49.47 28.15
C LEU A 770 -51.40 -48.07 28.45
N ASN A 771 -51.57 -47.76 29.73
CA ASN A 771 -51.88 -46.41 30.23
C ASN A 771 -53.17 -45.73 29.70
N LYS A 772 -54.19 -46.52 29.32
CA LYS A 772 -55.51 -46.05 28.82
C LYS A 772 -55.37 -45.17 27.56
N PRO A 773 -54.92 -45.75 26.43
CA PRO A 773 -54.62 -44.99 25.22
C PRO A 773 -55.87 -44.27 24.67
N GLN A 774 -55.69 -42.97 24.40
CA GLN A 774 -56.64 -42.10 23.71
C GLN A 774 -55.92 -41.24 22.67
N ILE A 775 -56.57 -41.04 21.52
CA ILE A 775 -56.22 -40.03 20.50
C ILE A 775 -57.49 -39.38 19.97
N GLU A 776 -57.40 -38.11 19.60
CA GLU A 776 -58.48 -37.34 18.99
C GLU A 776 -58.05 -36.88 17.60
N LEU A 777 -58.77 -37.39 16.58
CA LEU A 777 -58.53 -37.07 15.18
C LEU A 777 -59.58 -36.08 14.70
N GLU A 778 -59.15 -34.94 14.18
CA GLU A 778 -60.00 -34.03 13.37
C GLU A 778 -59.73 -34.34 11.90
N PHE A 779 -60.78 -34.53 11.10
CA PHE A 779 -60.65 -34.83 9.67
C PHE A 779 -61.90 -34.41 8.90
N VAL A 780 -61.82 -34.42 7.56
CA VAL A 780 -62.96 -34.16 6.68
C VAL A 780 -63.53 -35.48 6.19
N VAL A 781 -64.82 -35.73 6.45
CA VAL A 781 -65.57 -36.74 5.71
C VAL A 781 -66.13 -36.06 4.46
N GLY A 782 -65.74 -36.56 3.28
CA GLY A 782 -66.28 -36.06 2.02
C GLY A 782 -67.75 -36.44 1.81
N ARG A 783 -68.43 -35.75 0.90
CA ARG A 783 -69.80 -36.08 0.43
C ARG A 783 -69.95 -37.50 -0.12
N ASP A 784 -68.83 -38.15 -0.45
CA ASP A 784 -68.66 -39.54 -0.92
C ASP A 784 -68.49 -40.57 0.22
N GLY A 785 -68.48 -40.14 1.48
CA GLY A 785 -68.27 -41.00 2.64
C GLY A 785 -66.80 -41.40 2.88
N VAL A 786 -65.83 -40.72 2.27
CA VAL A 786 -64.40 -41.01 2.42
C VAL A 786 -63.70 -39.93 3.27
N ALA A 787 -63.04 -40.38 4.35
CA ALA A 787 -62.27 -39.54 5.25
C ALA A 787 -60.93 -39.09 4.63
N ARG A 788 -60.57 -37.82 4.83
CA ARG A 788 -59.35 -37.18 4.32
C ARG A 788 -58.92 -36.02 5.22
N SER A 789 -57.73 -35.46 4.97
CA SER A 789 -57.23 -34.24 5.64
C SER A 789 -57.20 -34.36 7.17
N PHE A 790 -56.57 -35.43 7.67
CA PHE A 790 -56.45 -35.71 9.11
C PHE A 790 -55.45 -34.77 9.81
N SER A 791 -55.82 -34.31 11.00
CA SER A 791 -54.97 -33.70 12.01
C SER A 791 -55.17 -34.40 13.37
N VAL A 792 -54.16 -34.36 14.23
CA VAL A 792 -54.24 -34.87 15.61
C VAL A 792 -54.50 -33.68 16.54
N ARG A 793 -55.61 -33.73 17.28
CA ARG A 793 -56.03 -32.68 18.24
C ARG A 793 -55.43 -32.91 19.62
N SER A 794 -55.42 -34.16 20.06
CA SER A 794 -54.78 -34.61 21.29
C SER A 794 -54.35 -36.08 21.14
N ALA A 795 -53.29 -36.48 21.84
CA ALA A 795 -52.86 -37.87 21.93
C ALA A 795 -52.21 -38.12 23.29
N THR A 796 -52.54 -39.26 23.90
CA THR A 796 -51.87 -39.78 25.11
C THR A 796 -50.45 -40.23 24.80
N GLU A 797 -50.28 -40.96 23.70
CA GLU A 797 -48.99 -41.41 23.17
C GLU A 797 -48.82 -40.95 21.72
N LYS A 798 -47.62 -40.41 21.39
CA LYS A 798 -47.36 -39.78 20.08
C LYS A 798 -47.53 -40.74 18.89
N ASP A 799 -47.14 -42.00 19.08
CA ASP A 799 -47.16 -43.01 18.02
C ASP A 799 -48.58 -43.47 17.63
N LEU A 800 -49.61 -43.24 18.46
CA LEU A 800 -50.99 -43.66 18.16
C LEU A 800 -51.49 -43.12 16.81
N ALA A 801 -51.01 -41.95 16.38
CA ALA A 801 -51.35 -41.35 15.10
C ALA A 801 -50.92 -42.23 13.90
N ARG A 802 -49.76 -42.89 14.00
CA ARG A 802 -49.15 -43.73 12.95
C ARG A 802 -50.03 -44.92 12.58
N TYR A 803 -50.76 -45.47 13.55
CA TYR A 803 -51.64 -46.62 13.37
C TYR A 803 -53.11 -46.21 13.16
N SER A 804 -53.55 -45.14 13.84
CA SER A 804 -54.94 -44.68 13.78
C SER A 804 -55.30 -44.06 12.43
N ILE A 805 -54.46 -43.17 11.89
CA ILE A 805 -54.78 -42.42 10.67
C ILE A 805 -54.93 -43.35 9.44
N PRO A 806 -54.01 -44.31 9.16
CA PRO A 806 -54.21 -45.24 8.04
C PRO A 806 -55.43 -46.14 8.21
N THR A 807 -55.72 -46.59 9.45
CA THR A 807 -56.87 -47.46 9.73
C THR A 807 -58.19 -46.72 9.47
N VAL A 808 -58.34 -45.49 9.99
CA VAL A 808 -59.55 -44.66 9.81
C VAL A 808 -59.68 -44.12 8.38
N THR A 809 -58.57 -43.91 7.66
CA THR A 809 -58.60 -43.63 6.20
C THR A 809 -59.23 -44.79 5.41
N GLY A 810 -59.05 -46.03 5.88
CA GLY A 810 -59.69 -47.23 5.33
C GLY A 810 -61.13 -47.49 5.77
N TRP A 811 -61.72 -46.62 6.61
CA TRP A 811 -63.13 -46.71 7.01
C TRP A 811 -64.06 -46.07 5.96
N LYS A 812 -65.34 -46.42 6.02
CA LYS A 812 -66.42 -45.79 5.26
C LYS A 812 -67.36 -45.05 6.19
N PHE A 813 -67.83 -43.89 5.74
CA PHE A 813 -68.71 -43.02 6.53
C PHE A 813 -70.01 -42.74 5.76
N ARG A 814 -71.09 -42.54 6.49
CA ARG A 814 -72.29 -41.85 6.00
C ARG A 814 -71.95 -40.35 6.00
N PRO A 815 -72.03 -39.64 4.86
CA PRO A 815 -71.67 -38.22 4.81
C PRO A 815 -72.61 -37.37 5.67
N ALA A 816 -72.21 -36.13 5.96
CA ALA A 816 -73.08 -35.14 6.60
C ALA A 816 -74.21 -34.70 5.67
N LEU A 817 -75.27 -34.11 6.23
CA LEU A 817 -76.33 -33.45 5.45
C LEU A 817 -76.38 -31.95 5.72
N LYS A 818 -76.56 -31.17 4.66
CA LYS A 818 -76.94 -29.75 4.71
C LYS A 818 -78.08 -29.50 3.73
N ASP A 819 -79.16 -28.91 4.21
CA ASP A 819 -80.40 -28.68 3.49
C ASP A 819 -80.91 -29.97 2.81
N GLY A 820 -80.81 -31.09 3.54
CA GLY A 820 -81.15 -32.45 3.09
C GLY A 820 -80.16 -33.11 2.11
N LYS A 821 -79.09 -32.42 1.68
CA LYS A 821 -78.14 -32.91 0.67
C LYS A 821 -76.82 -33.38 1.28
N PRO A 822 -76.18 -34.44 0.76
CA PRO A 822 -74.83 -34.86 1.18
C PRO A 822 -73.80 -33.75 0.98
N VAL A 823 -73.07 -33.40 2.05
CA VAL A 823 -71.96 -32.43 2.03
C VAL A 823 -70.71 -32.97 2.68
N SER A 824 -69.56 -32.39 2.30
CA SER A 824 -68.29 -32.64 2.96
C SER A 824 -68.23 -31.83 4.26
N ALA A 825 -67.92 -32.48 5.39
CA ALA A 825 -67.96 -31.84 6.70
C ALA A 825 -66.82 -32.31 7.61
N ARG A 826 -66.43 -31.45 8.55
CA ARG A 826 -65.34 -31.76 9.48
C ARG A 826 -65.86 -32.54 10.70
N MET A 827 -65.29 -33.72 10.90
CA MET A 827 -65.59 -34.64 11.99
C MET A 827 -64.46 -34.60 13.03
N LEU A 828 -64.82 -34.74 14.31
CA LEU A 828 -63.88 -35.01 15.41
C LEU A 828 -64.19 -36.42 15.95
N LEU A 829 -63.19 -37.28 16.04
CA LEU A 829 -63.32 -38.66 16.48
C LEU A 829 -62.34 -38.97 17.62
N THR A 830 -62.88 -39.22 18.81
CA THR A 830 -62.11 -39.66 19.98
C THR A 830 -62.02 -41.19 20.00
N LEU A 831 -60.82 -41.73 19.75
CA LEU A 831 -60.54 -43.16 19.75
C LEU A 831 -59.95 -43.57 21.11
N ARG A 832 -60.55 -44.59 21.75
CA ARG A 832 -60.15 -45.12 23.07
C ARG A 832 -60.07 -46.65 23.12
N LYS A 833 -60.21 -47.32 21.97
CA LYS A 833 -60.20 -48.78 21.83
C LYS A 833 -59.14 -49.16 20.81
N PHE A 834 -58.13 -49.88 21.27
CA PHE A 834 -57.01 -50.37 20.48
C PHE A 834 -56.81 -51.85 20.81
N VAL A 835 -56.38 -52.63 19.82
CA VAL A 835 -56.09 -54.06 19.98
C VAL A 835 -54.62 -54.29 19.68
N VAL A 836 -54.02 -55.31 20.30
CA VAL A 836 -52.64 -55.68 20.00
C VAL A 836 -52.55 -56.18 18.55
N GLY A 837 -51.64 -55.58 17.79
CA GLY A 837 -51.24 -56.06 16.47
C GLY A 837 -50.13 -57.11 16.57
N GLU A 838 -49.98 -57.87 15.49
CA GLU A 838 -48.78 -58.68 15.19
C GLU A 838 -47.67 -57.76 14.66
#